data_AF-A0A833XG77-F1
#
_entry.id   AF-A0A833XG77-F1
#
_cell.length_a   1.000
_cell.length_b   1.000
_cell.length_c   1.000
_cell.angle_alpha   90.00
_cell.angle_beta   90.00
_cell.angle_gamma   90.00
#
_symmetry.space_group_name_H-M   'P 1'
#
loop_
_entity.id
_entity.type
_entity.pdbx_description
1 polymer ?
#
loop_
_entity_poly.entity_id
_entity_poly.type
_entity_poly.pdbx_seq_one_letter_code
_entity_poly.pdbx_strand_id
1 'polypeptide(L)'
;MGIHQDFQVRGSHVGTYLPSSGVWHHTQRYLKKGASNKNTINHLDFDAPTREHAHQLPDDKKQDESLLEDVWTLLRAGRLEEACDLCRSAGQPWRAATLCPFGGLDLFPSVEAVVNNGKSRILQAIELESGPGHQWRLWKWASYCASEKIVEQDGGKFEAAVYAAQCGNLKRMLPICTDWESACWAMAKSCLDVQVDLELAHLQPGRVDQMSRFGDVADGSPGNLNGGHQPPVGSESWPVQVLNQQPRQLSALLQKLHSTETVHESVARGCKEQQRQIEMIMMLGDVPRLLDLIWSWIAPSEDDQNVFRPHGDPQMIRFGAHLVLVLRHLLADEMKDAFREKIMNVGDLILHMYAMFLFSKQHEELVGIYASQLAHHRCIDLFVHMMELRLNSGVHVKYKIFLSAMEYLPFSPGDDSKGSFEEIIERVLSRSREIKVGKYDKLSDVLEQHRQQGLQKAMVIQWLCFTPPSTIADVKDVSTKLLLRALIHSNILFREFALISMWRVPAVPIGAHTLLSLLAEPLKLLSDNHDMLEDYDISDNLREFQDWSEYYSCDATYRNWLKIELENAEVSPLELSQEEKQRAILAAKETLNASLSLLLRKGNPWLAATEDHIYKSEEPLFLELHATAMLCLPTGECMSPDATMCTTLTSALYSSVSEEVVLNRQLMVNVSISTRDNYCIEVVLRCLAVAGDGIGPQEDGGILSTVLAAGFKGELLRFQAGVTMEISRLDAWYSSRDGSLEGPATYIVRSLCRRCCLPEVILRCMQVSVSLMESGDPPESHDDLIELVACPDSGFLHLFSQQQLQEFLLFEREYSIFKMELQEELCS
;
A
#
# COMPACT_ATOMS: atom_id res chain seq x y z
N MET A 1 -47.74 34.50 33.47
CA MET A 1 -46.79 33.96 34.46
C MET A 1 -46.03 32.83 33.78
N GLY A 2 -44.76 33.07 33.49
CA GLY A 2 -43.88 32.18 32.75
C GLY A 2 -42.58 32.95 32.55
N ILE A 3 -41.73 32.92 33.56
CA ILE A 3 -40.44 33.61 33.60
C ILE A 3 -39.51 32.83 32.69
N HIS A 4 -39.28 33.33 31.48
CA HIS A 4 -38.12 32.92 30.69
C HIS A 4 -36.88 33.51 31.38
N GLN A 5 -36.17 32.66 32.13
CA GLN A 5 -34.78 32.91 32.50
C GLN A 5 -33.95 32.79 31.23
N ASP A 6 -33.59 33.94 30.65
CA ASP A 6 -32.50 34.02 29.70
C ASP A 6 -31.22 33.58 30.42
N PHE A 7 -30.79 32.36 30.15
CA PHE A 7 -29.42 31.93 30.42
C PHE A 7 -28.51 32.70 29.46
N GLN A 8 -28.16 33.91 29.85
CA GLN A 8 -27.05 34.67 29.28
C GLN A 8 -25.80 33.81 29.51
N VAL A 9 -25.32 33.15 28.45
CA VAL A 9 -24.05 32.44 28.43
C VAL A 9 -22.98 33.48 28.68
N ARG A 10 -22.61 33.70 29.96
CA ARG A 10 -21.41 34.45 30.32
C ARG A 10 -20.23 33.70 29.72
N GLY A 11 -19.61 34.28 28.69
CA GLY A 11 -18.37 33.77 28.13
C GLY A 11 -17.36 33.52 29.24
N SER A 12 -16.90 32.28 29.36
CA SER A 12 -16.01 31.76 30.41
C SER A 12 -14.54 32.22 30.29
N HIS A 13 -14.26 33.35 29.61
CA HIS A 13 -12.89 33.74 29.21
C HIS A 13 -12.56 35.22 29.38
N VAL A 14 -12.98 35.87 30.47
CA VAL A 14 -12.56 37.23 30.82
C VAL A 14 -12.22 37.28 32.30
N GLY A 15 -10.98 37.62 32.64
CA GLY A 15 -10.39 37.45 33.95
C GLY A 15 -10.69 38.58 34.94
N THR A 16 -10.75 38.22 36.23
CA THR A 16 -10.39 38.99 37.45
C THR A 16 -10.90 40.42 37.71
N TYR A 17 -11.57 41.11 36.78
CA TYR A 17 -12.02 42.48 37.01
C TYR A 17 -13.22 42.53 37.97
N LEU A 18 -13.08 43.25 39.09
CA LEU A 18 -14.13 43.46 40.09
C LEU A 18 -14.96 44.71 39.73
N PRO A 19 -16.24 44.58 39.34
CA PRO A 19 -17.05 45.68 38.79
C PRO A 19 -17.45 46.81 39.75
N SER A 20 -16.89 46.88 40.97
CA SER A 20 -17.53 47.61 42.08
C SER A 20 -16.78 48.81 42.64
N SER A 21 -15.58 49.15 42.13
CA SER A 21 -14.76 50.22 42.72
C SER A 21 -14.82 51.57 42.00
N GLY A 22 -15.27 51.63 40.74
CA GLY A 22 -15.20 52.84 39.92
C GLY A 22 -13.77 53.17 39.44
N VAL A 23 -13.63 54.17 38.58
CA VAL A 23 -12.36 54.54 37.93
C VAL A 23 -11.33 55.00 38.96
N TRP A 24 -10.12 54.43 38.89
CA TRP A 24 -8.95 54.79 39.70
C TRP A 24 -9.26 55.00 41.19
N HIS A 25 -10.02 54.06 41.76
CA HIS A 25 -10.55 54.17 43.11
C HIS A 25 -9.47 54.31 44.18
N HIS A 26 -8.32 53.63 44.01
CA HIS A 26 -7.21 53.75 44.96
C HIS A 26 -6.58 55.14 44.88
N THR A 27 -6.39 55.67 43.67
CA THR A 27 -5.86 57.00 43.39
C THR A 27 -6.83 58.08 43.90
N GLN A 28 -8.13 57.92 43.67
CA GLN A 28 -9.15 58.81 44.22
C GLN A 28 -9.10 58.86 45.75
N ARG A 29 -8.98 57.70 46.42
CA ARG A 29 -8.87 57.64 47.89
C ARG A 29 -7.57 58.27 48.39
N TYR A 30 -6.48 58.12 47.65
CA TYR A 30 -5.20 58.72 47.96
C TYR A 30 -5.26 60.26 47.89
N LEU A 31 -5.84 60.80 46.81
CA LEU A 31 -6.07 62.25 46.65
C LEU A 31 -7.01 62.82 47.71
N LYS A 32 -8.10 62.11 48.04
CA LYS A 32 -9.04 62.52 49.11
C LYS A 32 -8.41 62.61 50.50
N LYS A 33 -7.30 61.88 50.74
CA LYS A 33 -6.54 61.94 52.00
C LYS A 33 -5.55 63.12 52.06
N GLY A 34 -5.52 63.98 51.04
CA GLY A 34 -4.61 65.13 50.97
C GLY A 34 -3.15 64.74 50.72
N ALA A 35 -2.89 63.49 50.33
CA ALA A 35 -1.56 63.02 49.98
C ALA A 35 -1.26 63.42 48.52
N SER A 36 -0.13 64.08 48.29
CA SER A 36 0.29 64.54 46.97
C SER A 36 1.74 64.12 46.71
N ASN A 37 1.97 63.40 45.62
CA ASN A 37 3.30 63.07 45.11
C ASN A 37 3.46 63.70 43.74
N LYS A 38 4.66 64.22 43.42
CA LYS A 38 4.94 64.81 42.09
C LYS A 38 4.75 63.83 40.93
N ASN A 39 4.81 62.53 41.21
CA ASN A 39 4.67 61.47 40.21
C ASN A 39 3.25 60.88 40.13
N THR A 40 2.28 61.40 40.90
CA THR A 40 0.89 60.90 40.92
C THR A 40 -0.06 61.94 40.37
N ILE A 41 -1.02 61.50 39.54
CA ILE A 41 -2.02 62.38 38.93
C ILE A 41 -2.88 63.09 39.98
N ASN A 42 -3.25 64.34 39.71
CA ASN A 42 -4.10 65.17 40.58
C ASN A 42 -5.55 65.25 40.11
N HIS A 43 -5.79 65.02 38.82
CA HIS A 43 -7.14 64.95 38.23
C HIS A 43 -7.50 63.50 37.87
N LEU A 44 -8.80 63.19 37.90
CA LEU A 44 -9.35 61.85 37.67
C LEU A 44 -10.08 61.73 36.31
N ASP A 45 -9.70 62.56 35.35
CA ASP A 45 -10.09 62.45 33.94
C ASP A 45 -9.11 61.57 33.15
N PHE A 46 -9.59 60.95 32.08
CA PHE A 46 -8.86 59.90 31.36
C PHE A 46 -7.55 60.38 30.71
N ASP A 47 -7.42 61.69 30.44
CA ASP A 47 -6.23 62.31 29.86
C ASP A 47 -5.25 62.84 30.93
N ALA A 48 -5.59 62.78 32.22
CA ALA A 48 -4.73 63.25 33.31
C ALA A 48 -3.32 62.64 33.28
N PRO A 49 -3.14 61.32 33.05
CA PRO A 49 -1.80 60.73 32.97
C PRO A 49 -0.95 61.39 31.86
N THR A 50 -1.57 61.67 30.72
CA THR A 50 -0.89 62.25 29.56
C THR A 50 -0.67 63.75 29.67
N ARG A 51 -1.63 64.48 30.24
CA ARG A 51 -1.59 65.94 30.44
C ARG A 51 -0.67 66.36 31.57
N GLU A 52 -0.64 65.59 32.67
CA GLU A 52 0.16 65.90 33.86
C GLU A 52 1.56 65.26 33.84
N HIS A 53 1.83 64.35 32.90
CA HIS A 53 3.05 63.53 32.88
C HIS A 53 3.29 62.79 34.20
N ALA A 54 2.22 62.23 34.76
CA ALA A 54 2.18 61.54 36.05
C ALA A 54 1.35 60.25 35.94
N HIS A 55 1.39 59.37 36.95
CA HIS A 55 0.72 58.07 36.90
C HIS A 55 -0.38 57.93 37.95
N GLN A 56 -1.38 57.09 37.67
CA GLN A 56 -2.24 56.52 38.70
C GLN A 56 -1.42 55.63 39.65
N LEU A 57 -1.99 55.32 40.83
CA LEU A 57 -1.34 54.39 41.76
C LEU A 57 -1.12 53.00 41.11
N PRO A 58 -0.09 52.24 41.53
CA PRO A 58 0.27 50.96 40.90
C PRO A 58 -0.88 49.95 40.84
N ASP A 59 -1.74 49.90 41.86
CA ASP A 59 -2.90 49.01 41.89
C ASP A 59 -3.92 49.34 40.80
N ASP A 60 -4.21 50.62 40.59
CA ASP A 60 -5.12 51.08 39.54
C ASP A 60 -4.49 50.90 38.15
N LYS A 61 -3.18 51.17 37.99
CA LYS A 61 -2.43 50.92 36.73
C LYS A 61 -2.50 49.44 36.35
N LYS A 62 -2.37 48.53 37.32
CA LYS A 62 -2.46 47.08 37.09
C LYS A 62 -3.88 46.64 36.73
N GLN A 63 -4.90 47.24 37.35
CA GLN A 63 -6.30 46.97 37.00
C GLN A 63 -6.64 47.43 35.57
N ASP A 64 -6.17 48.62 35.18
CA ASP A 64 -6.32 49.11 33.81
C ASP A 64 -5.65 48.18 32.79
N GLU A 65 -4.45 47.72 33.08
CA GLU A 65 -3.71 46.82 32.18
C GLU A 65 -4.44 45.47 32.03
N SER A 66 -4.97 44.90 33.12
CA SER A 66 -5.76 43.66 33.08
C SER A 66 -7.05 43.84 32.28
N LEU A 67 -7.76 44.97 32.46
CA LEU A 67 -8.96 45.29 31.69
C LEU A 67 -8.65 45.39 30.19
N LEU A 68 -7.53 46.02 29.84
CA LEU A 68 -7.12 46.20 28.45
C LEU A 68 -6.59 44.93 27.80
N GLU A 69 -5.99 44.03 28.57
CA GLU A 69 -5.64 42.67 28.12
C GLU A 69 -6.90 41.88 27.71
N ASP A 70 -7.94 41.96 28.52
CA ASP A 70 -9.25 41.37 28.22
C ASP A 70 -9.89 42.01 26.98
N VAL A 71 -9.88 43.35 26.89
CA VAL A 71 -10.35 44.09 25.71
C VAL A 71 -9.58 43.68 24.45
N TRP A 72 -8.25 43.60 24.52
CA TRP A 72 -7.41 43.14 23.42
C TRP A 72 -7.81 41.74 22.94
N THR A 73 -8.09 40.84 23.87
CA THR A 73 -8.56 39.48 23.57
C THR A 73 -9.92 39.48 22.86
N LEU A 74 -10.87 40.29 23.35
CA LEU A 74 -12.19 40.43 22.72
C LEU A 74 -12.11 41.06 21.32
N LEU A 75 -11.22 42.04 21.11
CA LEU A 75 -11.00 42.65 19.80
C LEU A 75 -10.44 41.66 18.79
N ARG A 76 -9.43 40.85 19.17
CA ARG A 76 -8.88 39.80 18.30
C ARG A 76 -9.92 38.73 17.93
N ALA A 77 -10.85 38.44 18.85
CA ALA A 77 -11.95 37.53 18.62
C ALA A 77 -13.11 38.13 17.80
N GLY A 78 -13.03 39.41 17.39
CA GLY A 78 -14.10 40.11 16.67
C GLY A 78 -15.31 40.48 17.54
N ARG A 79 -15.20 40.39 18.86
CA ARG A 79 -16.28 40.62 19.84
C ARG A 79 -16.30 42.06 20.33
N LEU A 80 -16.46 43.00 19.39
CA LEU A 80 -16.37 44.45 19.66
C LEU A 80 -17.40 44.94 20.68
N GLU A 81 -18.64 44.47 20.59
CA GLU A 81 -19.73 44.88 21.49
C GLU A 81 -19.42 44.49 22.93
N GLU A 82 -18.94 43.27 23.15
CA GLU A 82 -18.56 42.80 24.47
C GLU A 82 -17.36 43.55 25.03
N ALA A 83 -16.39 43.93 24.18
CA ALA A 83 -15.29 44.79 24.59
C ALA A 83 -15.80 46.17 25.06
N CYS A 84 -16.79 46.73 24.36
CA CYS A 84 -17.43 47.99 24.77
C CYS A 84 -18.20 47.85 26.08
N ASP A 85 -18.96 46.77 26.27
CA ASP A 85 -19.72 46.51 27.49
C ASP A 85 -18.80 46.23 28.68
N LEU A 86 -17.66 45.57 28.45
CA LEU A 86 -16.61 45.41 29.44
C LEU A 86 -16.06 46.77 29.88
N CYS A 87 -15.73 47.66 28.95
CA CYS A 87 -15.31 49.02 29.30
C CYS A 87 -16.39 49.82 30.05
N ARG A 88 -17.67 49.71 29.65
CA ARG A 88 -18.79 50.40 30.34
C ARG A 88 -19.00 49.87 31.75
N SER A 89 -19.01 48.56 31.92
CA SER A 89 -19.16 47.91 33.23
C SER A 89 -17.97 48.18 34.16
N ALA A 90 -16.79 48.45 33.60
CA ALA A 90 -15.61 48.93 34.32
C ALA A 90 -15.67 50.42 34.73
N GLY A 91 -16.76 51.11 34.42
CA GLY A 91 -16.89 52.55 34.65
C GLY A 91 -16.02 53.40 33.71
N GLN A 92 -15.54 52.82 32.60
CA GLN A 92 -14.69 53.47 31.60
C GLN A 92 -15.39 53.63 30.25
N PRO A 93 -16.55 54.32 30.19
CA PRO A 93 -17.34 54.44 28.96
C PRO A 93 -16.61 55.20 27.84
N TRP A 94 -15.59 56.01 28.17
CA TRP A 94 -14.77 56.66 27.14
C TRP A 94 -13.98 55.63 26.33
N ARG A 95 -13.47 54.55 26.94
CA ARG A 95 -12.82 53.46 26.20
C ARG A 95 -13.81 52.74 25.28
N ALA A 96 -15.06 52.54 25.71
CA ALA A 96 -16.09 52.02 24.81
C ALA A 96 -16.35 52.96 23.61
N ALA A 97 -16.39 54.27 23.86
CA ALA A 97 -16.56 55.28 22.81
C ALA A 97 -15.35 55.36 21.86
N THR A 98 -14.14 55.04 22.32
CA THR A 98 -12.97 54.94 21.45
C THR A 98 -12.88 53.61 20.71
N LEU A 99 -13.37 52.50 21.26
CA LEU A 99 -13.40 51.23 20.53
C LEU A 99 -14.45 51.22 19.41
N CYS A 100 -15.58 51.88 19.64
CA CYS A 100 -16.69 51.98 18.71
C CYS A 100 -16.99 53.46 18.42
N PRO A 101 -16.17 54.13 17.58
CA PRO A 101 -16.39 55.52 17.23
C PRO A 101 -17.73 55.69 16.50
N PHE A 102 -18.31 56.88 16.57
CA PHE A 102 -19.57 57.24 15.91
C PHE A 102 -20.80 56.37 16.28
N GLY A 103 -20.74 55.65 17.40
CA GLY A 103 -21.87 54.90 17.95
C GLY A 103 -22.21 53.62 17.17
N GLY A 104 -21.28 53.09 16.37
CA GLY A 104 -21.47 51.87 15.58
C GLY A 104 -22.27 52.07 14.28
N LEU A 105 -22.57 53.31 13.92
CA LEU A 105 -23.12 53.68 12.60
C LEU A 105 -22.02 53.61 11.54
N ASP A 106 -22.40 53.30 10.28
CA ASP A 106 -21.53 53.00 9.12
C ASP A 106 -20.12 53.64 9.20
N LEU A 107 -19.18 52.84 9.72
CA LEU A 107 -17.77 53.20 9.96
C LEU A 107 -16.97 53.40 8.67
N PHE A 108 -17.55 53.01 7.54
CA PHE A 108 -16.92 52.99 6.23
C PHE A 108 -17.85 53.65 5.21
N PRO A 109 -17.28 54.27 4.16
CA PRO A 109 -18.06 54.64 2.98
C PRO A 109 -18.83 53.42 2.45
N SER A 110 -20.05 53.63 1.98
CA SER A 110 -20.90 52.59 1.41
C SER A 110 -20.21 51.87 0.24
N VAL A 111 -20.47 50.57 0.10
CA VAL A 111 -19.94 49.77 -1.04
C VAL A 111 -20.36 50.38 -2.38
N GLU A 112 -21.54 51.01 -2.44
CA GLU A 112 -22.01 51.75 -3.61
C GLU A 112 -21.14 52.98 -3.91
N ALA A 113 -20.70 53.73 -2.90
CA ALA A 113 -19.75 54.84 -3.07
C ALA A 113 -18.35 54.38 -3.50
N VAL A 114 -17.97 53.12 -3.28
CA VAL A 114 -16.65 52.56 -3.65
C VAL A 114 -16.68 51.87 -5.03
N VAL A 115 -17.73 51.09 -5.33
CA VAL A 115 -17.80 50.21 -6.51
C VAL A 115 -18.54 50.86 -7.68
N ASN A 116 -19.57 51.66 -7.40
CA ASN A 116 -20.39 52.27 -8.45
C ASN A 116 -19.95 53.72 -8.69
N ASN A 117 -19.59 54.02 -9.93
CA ASN A 117 -19.61 55.39 -10.47
C ASN A 117 -21.09 55.85 -10.64
N GLY A 118 -21.87 55.74 -9.56
CA GLY A 118 -23.31 56.01 -9.51
C GLY A 118 -23.62 57.50 -9.65
N LYS A 119 -24.85 57.80 -10.06
CA LYS A 119 -25.31 59.00 -10.79
C LYS A 119 -25.11 60.40 -10.15
N SER A 120 -24.38 60.54 -9.04
CA SER A 120 -23.98 61.84 -8.50
C SER A 120 -22.59 61.80 -7.88
N ARG A 121 -21.55 62.16 -8.66
CA ARG A 121 -20.16 62.36 -8.19
C ARG A 121 -20.07 63.28 -6.97
N ILE A 122 -21.04 64.18 -6.79
CA ILE A 122 -21.10 65.11 -5.66
C ILE A 122 -21.44 64.38 -4.36
N LEU A 123 -22.39 63.44 -4.37
CA LEU A 123 -22.74 62.68 -3.16
C LEU A 123 -21.61 61.75 -2.73
N GLN A 124 -20.93 61.14 -3.71
CA GLN A 124 -19.73 60.32 -3.48
C GLN A 124 -18.58 61.16 -2.88
N ALA A 125 -18.31 62.35 -3.42
CA ALA A 125 -17.30 63.26 -2.86
C ALA A 125 -17.66 63.73 -1.45
N ILE A 126 -18.94 64.03 -1.18
CA ILE A 126 -19.39 64.39 0.18
C ILE A 126 -19.14 63.25 1.16
N GLU A 127 -19.47 62.01 0.82
CA GLU A 127 -19.29 60.84 1.69
C GLU A 127 -17.81 60.51 1.96
N LEU A 128 -16.95 60.67 0.93
CA LEU A 128 -15.52 60.36 1.00
C LEU A 128 -14.66 61.49 1.61
N GLU A 129 -14.97 62.76 1.32
CA GLU A 129 -14.10 63.92 1.63
C GLU A 129 -14.61 64.77 2.79
N SER A 130 -15.93 64.83 3.01
CA SER A 130 -16.55 65.66 4.07
C SER A 130 -17.41 64.86 5.06
N GLY A 131 -17.58 63.56 4.79
CA GLY A 131 -18.49 62.66 5.49
C GLY A 131 -17.74 61.56 6.27
N PRO A 132 -18.32 60.35 6.35
CA PRO A 132 -17.77 59.24 7.12
C PRO A 132 -16.30 58.92 6.79
N GLY A 133 -15.88 59.05 5.52
CA GLY A 133 -14.51 58.75 5.10
C GLY A 133 -13.45 59.66 5.73
N HIS A 134 -13.71 60.97 5.80
CA HIS A 134 -12.79 61.93 6.42
C HIS A 134 -12.74 61.77 7.95
N GLN A 135 -13.91 61.59 8.57
CA GLN A 135 -14.02 61.37 10.01
C GLN A 135 -13.29 60.10 10.45
N TRP A 136 -13.38 59.02 9.68
CA TRP A 136 -12.66 57.78 9.90
C TRP A 136 -11.13 57.95 9.81
N ARG A 137 -10.62 58.70 8.83
CA ARG A 137 -9.17 58.99 8.73
C ARG A 137 -8.65 59.80 9.92
N LEU A 138 -9.39 60.83 10.34
CA LEU A 138 -9.06 61.60 11.54
C LEU A 138 -9.06 60.73 12.79
N TRP A 139 -10.04 59.83 12.90
CA TRP A 139 -10.13 58.88 13.99
C TRP A 139 -8.88 57.98 14.06
N LYS A 140 -8.51 57.33 12.95
CA LYS A 140 -7.31 56.49 12.90
C LYS A 140 -6.03 57.29 13.18
N TRP A 141 -5.94 58.55 12.73
CA TRP A 141 -4.81 59.44 13.08
C TRP A 141 -4.74 59.71 14.58
N ALA A 142 -5.88 59.99 15.21
CA ALA A 142 -5.97 60.17 16.65
C ALA A 142 -5.55 58.90 17.40
N SER A 143 -6.00 57.72 16.95
CA SER A 143 -5.58 56.43 17.51
C SER A 143 -4.07 56.18 17.36
N TYR A 144 -3.48 56.57 16.22
CA TYR A 144 -2.02 56.49 16.03
C TYR A 144 -1.27 57.35 17.05
N CYS A 145 -1.63 58.63 17.15
CA CYS A 145 -1.02 59.54 18.12
C CYS A 145 -1.20 59.05 19.57
N ALA A 146 -2.37 58.50 19.91
CA ALA A 146 -2.62 57.90 21.21
C ALA A 146 -1.66 56.72 21.46
N SER A 147 -1.55 55.78 20.51
CA SER A 147 -0.70 54.59 20.65
C SER A 147 0.79 54.92 20.88
N GLU A 148 1.32 55.97 20.23
CA GLU A 148 2.72 56.38 20.43
C GLU A 148 2.92 57.09 21.79
N LYS A 149 2.04 58.03 22.15
CA LYS A 149 2.12 58.79 23.40
C LYS A 149 2.01 57.92 24.65
N ILE A 150 1.14 56.91 24.61
CA ILE A 150 0.98 55.97 25.73
C ILE A 150 2.32 55.28 26.03
N VAL A 151 3.07 54.85 25.01
CA VAL A 151 4.35 54.18 25.24
C VAL A 151 5.45 55.14 25.69
N GLU A 152 5.50 56.37 25.16
CA GLU A 152 6.46 57.39 25.59
C GLU A 152 6.38 57.69 27.10
N GLN A 153 5.20 57.51 27.68
CA GLN A 153 4.90 57.78 29.08
C GLN A 153 4.88 56.52 29.95
N ASP A 154 5.54 55.43 29.54
CA ASP A 154 5.49 54.14 30.27
C ASP A 154 4.04 53.69 30.60
N GLY A 155 3.12 53.97 29.68
CA GLY A 155 1.74 53.54 29.76
C GLY A 155 1.58 52.03 29.53
N GLY A 156 0.33 51.56 29.58
CA GLY A 156 0.00 50.15 29.40
C GLY A 156 0.36 49.62 28.02
N LYS A 157 0.97 48.42 27.94
CA LYS A 157 1.33 47.79 26.64
C LYS A 157 0.07 47.35 25.89
N PHE A 158 -0.94 46.86 26.60
CA PHE A 158 -2.23 46.51 25.99
C PHE A 158 -3.01 47.76 25.57
N GLU A 159 -2.93 48.85 26.33
CA GLU A 159 -3.56 50.11 25.95
C GLU A 159 -3.02 50.62 24.61
N ALA A 160 -1.69 50.70 24.49
CA ALA A 160 -1.04 51.11 23.26
C ALA A 160 -1.42 50.22 22.08
N ALA A 161 -1.49 48.90 22.30
CA ALA A 161 -1.84 47.95 21.25
C ALA A 161 -3.32 48.02 20.81
N VAL A 162 -4.24 48.27 21.74
CA VAL A 162 -5.67 48.46 21.44
C VAL A 162 -5.88 49.66 20.53
N TYR A 163 -5.22 50.80 20.81
CA TYR A 163 -5.28 51.97 19.91
C TYR A 163 -4.50 51.74 18.61
N ALA A 164 -3.37 51.03 18.67
CA ALA A 164 -2.59 50.67 17.50
C ALA A 164 -3.37 49.78 16.52
N ALA A 165 -4.22 48.87 17.02
CA ALA A 165 -5.07 48.02 16.20
C ALA A 165 -6.04 48.83 15.34
N GLN A 166 -6.54 49.96 15.84
CA GLN A 166 -7.49 50.79 15.10
C GLN A 166 -6.84 51.54 13.92
N CYS A 167 -5.52 51.74 13.96
CA CYS A 167 -4.78 52.50 12.95
C CYS A 167 -3.72 51.69 12.19
N GLY A 168 -3.59 50.39 12.44
CA GLY A 168 -2.60 49.52 11.78
C GLY A 168 -1.14 49.75 12.22
N ASN A 169 -0.90 50.24 13.44
CA ASN A 169 0.45 50.49 13.95
C ASN A 169 1.11 49.20 14.48
N LEU A 170 1.63 48.38 13.56
CA LEU A 170 2.27 47.09 13.87
C LEU A 170 3.41 47.17 14.89
N LYS A 171 4.19 48.26 14.90
CA LYS A 171 5.27 48.50 15.87
C LYS A 171 4.79 48.35 17.32
N ARG A 172 3.52 48.69 17.58
CA ARG A 172 2.92 48.65 18.92
C ARG A 172 2.08 47.40 19.16
N MET A 173 1.56 46.76 18.11
CA MET A 173 0.79 45.52 18.22
C MET A 173 1.67 44.27 18.36
N LEU A 174 2.72 44.14 17.53
CA LEU A 174 3.53 42.91 17.47
C LEU A 174 4.22 42.53 18.79
N PRO A 175 4.72 43.47 19.63
CA PRO A 175 5.38 43.11 20.88
C PRO A 175 4.49 42.35 21.88
N ILE A 176 3.17 42.49 21.79
CA ILE A 176 2.22 41.79 22.67
C ILE A 176 1.65 40.51 22.02
N CYS A 177 1.98 40.23 20.76
CA CYS A 177 1.54 39.04 20.05
C CYS A 177 2.51 37.88 20.37
N THR A 178 2.14 37.04 21.35
CA THR A 178 2.98 35.94 21.84
C THR A 178 2.74 34.61 21.14
N ASP A 179 1.79 34.54 20.22
CA ASP A 179 1.42 33.35 19.45
C ASP A 179 1.26 33.70 17.97
N TRP A 180 1.31 32.67 17.12
CA TRP A 180 1.32 32.84 15.67
C TRP A 180 0.02 33.47 15.17
N GLU A 181 -1.13 33.04 15.70
CA GLU A 181 -2.45 33.54 15.32
C GLU A 181 -2.58 35.03 15.60
N SER A 182 -2.14 35.49 16.77
CA SER A 182 -2.13 36.91 17.14
C SER A 182 -1.28 37.75 16.20
N ALA A 183 -0.06 37.30 15.88
CA ALA A 183 0.84 38.04 15.00
C ALA A 183 0.35 38.05 13.55
N CYS A 184 -0.15 36.90 13.06
CA CYS A 184 -0.72 36.77 11.73
C CYS A 184 -1.97 37.65 11.58
N TRP A 185 -2.88 37.61 12.55
CA TRP A 185 -4.04 38.51 12.62
C TRP A 185 -3.62 39.97 12.59
N ALA A 186 -2.68 40.39 13.44
CA ALA A 186 -2.24 41.77 13.53
C ALA A 186 -1.71 42.27 12.18
N MET A 187 -0.86 41.48 11.52
CA MET A 187 -0.30 41.82 10.21
C MET A 187 -1.36 41.80 9.10
N ALA A 188 -2.23 40.79 9.07
CA ALA A 188 -3.26 40.67 8.03
C ALA A 188 -4.30 41.79 8.15
N LYS A 189 -4.80 42.03 9.36
CA LYS A 189 -5.75 43.12 9.65
C LYS A 189 -5.14 44.48 9.34
N SER A 190 -3.92 44.74 9.78
CA SER A 190 -3.24 46.01 9.51
C SER A 190 -2.98 46.22 8.02
N CYS A 191 -2.57 45.17 7.31
CA CYS A 191 -2.35 45.23 5.87
C CYS A 191 -3.66 45.51 5.12
N LEU A 192 -4.74 44.81 5.46
CA LEU A 192 -6.06 45.02 4.86
C LEU A 192 -6.58 46.44 5.13
N ASP A 193 -6.48 46.91 6.38
CA ASP A 193 -6.87 48.27 6.76
C ASP A 193 -6.18 49.32 5.90
N VAL A 194 -4.86 49.19 5.72
CA VAL A 194 -4.07 50.14 4.93
C VAL A 194 -4.40 50.03 3.45
N GLN A 195 -4.64 48.82 2.91
CA GLN A 195 -5.08 48.66 1.53
C GLN A 195 -6.42 49.35 1.28
N VAL A 196 -7.39 49.19 2.19
CA VAL A 196 -8.67 49.90 2.13
C VAL A 196 -8.45 51.41 2.17
N ASP A 197 -7.58 51.90 3.07
CA ASP A 197 -7.29 53.33 3.16
C ASP A 197 -6.63 53.88 1.87
N LEU A 198 -5.76 53.10 1.22
CA LEU A 198 -5.13 53.44 -0.06
C LEU A 198 -6.17 53.49 -1.18
N GLU A 199 -7.04 52.50 -1.32
CA GLU A 199 -8.12 52.51 -2.33
C GLU A 199 -9.05 53.71 -2.14
N LEU A 200 -9.46 54.00 -0.90
CA LEU A 200 -10.26 55.19 -0.58
C LEU A 200 -9.54 56.49 -0.90
N ALA A 201 -8.20 56.52 -0.88
CA ALA A 201 -7.41 57.69 -1.26
C ALA A 201 -7.33 57.85 -2.79
N HIS A 202 -7.28 56.77 -3.56
CA HIS A 202 -7.26 56.80 -5.03
C HIS A 202 -8.57 57.34 -5.63
N LEU A 203 -9.70 57.15 -4.95
CA LEU A 203 -11.02 57.60 -5.40
C LEU A 203 -11.27 59.12 -5.26
N GLN A 204 -10.33 59.88 -4.67
CA GLN A 204 -10.45 61.33 -4.49
C GLN A 204 -10.04 62.11 -5.77
N PRO A 205 -10.92 62.94 -6.38
CA PRO A 205 -10.56 63.72 -7.57
C PRO A 205 -9.54 64.82 -7.23
N GLY A 206 -8.36 64.79 -7.87
CA GLY A 206 -7.35 65.86 -7.77
C GLY A 206 -6.03 65.50 -7.09
N ARG A 207 -5.82 64.24 -6.66
CA ARG A 207 -4.57 63.78 -6.02
C ARG A 207 -3.71 62.82 -6.87
N VAL A 208 -4.08 62.59 -8.12
CA VAL A 208 -3.40 61.64 -9.04
C VAL A 208 -1.89 61.93 -9.20
N ASP A 209 -1.46 63.19 -9.08
CA ASP A 209 -0.05 63.58 -9.29
C ASP A 209 0.89 63.36 -8.10
N GLN A 210 0.40 63.04 -6.89
CA GLN A 210 1.28 62.79 -5.72
C GLN A 210 1.57 61.31 -5.48
N MET A 211 0.69 60.40 -5.93
CA MET A 211 0.85 58.95 -5.71
C MET A 211 1.68 58.26 -6.80
N SER A 212 1.69 58.80 -8.04
CA SER A 212 2.47 58.25 -9.16
C SER A 212 3.99 58.16 -8.88
N ARG A 213 4.53 59.00 -7.97
CA ARG A 213 5.95 58.91 -7.56
C ARG A 213 6.28 57.74 -6.64
N PHE A 214 5.29 57.09 -6.03
CA PHE A 214 5.50 55.87 -5.24
C PHE A 214 5.24 54.59 -6.05
N GLY A 215 4.48 54.68 -7.15
CA GLY A 215 4.28 53.59 -8.11
C GLY A 215 5.50 53.33 -9.01
N ASP A 216 6.28 54.37 -9.36
CA ASP A 216 7.39 54.28 -10.33
C ASP A 216 8.77 53.89 -9.74
N VAL A 217 8.86 53.51 -8.46
CA VAL A 217 10.06 52.83 -7.90
C VAL A 217 9.93 51.30 -8.05
N ALA A 218 9.10 50.85 -8.99
CA ALA A 218 8.85 49.46 -9.31
C ALA A 218 9.95 48.81 -10.18
N ASP A 219 10.96 49.57 -10.66
CA ASP A 219 12.06 49.00 -11.45
C ASP A 219 13.36 49.82 -11.26
N GLY A 220 14.25 49.37 -10.36
CA GLY A 220 15.56 49.99 -10.15
C GLY A 220 16.28 49.59 -8.86
N SER A 221 17.51 49.08 -8.97
CA SER A 221 18.39 48.61 -7.89
C SER A 221 18.63 49.61 -6.74
N PRO A 222 18.99 49.13 -5.53
CA PRO A 222 19.14 49.97 -4.35
C PRO A 222 20.47 50.74 -4.41
N GLY A 223 20.42 52.04 -4.71
CA GLY A 223 21.58 52.92 -4.68
C GLY A 223 21.20 54.34 -4.30
N ASN A 224 21.65 54.77 -3.12
CA ASN A 224 21.73 56.16 -2.63
C ASN A 224 20.45 56.98 -2.51
N LEU A 225 19.90 57.05 -1.28
CA LEU A 225 19.13 58.21 -0.80
C LEU A 225 19.53 58.55 0.64
N ASN A 226 20.69 59.20 0.78
CA ASN A 226 20.98 60.05 1.92
C ASN A 226 20.47 61.45 1.56
N GLY A 227 19.29 61.82 2.09
CA GLY A 227 18.66 63.11 1.80
C GLY A 227 17.49 63.36 2.74
N GLY A 228 17.76 64.04 3.86
CA GLY A 228 16.73 64.45 4.81
C GLY A 228 15.81 65.51 4.23
N HIS A 229 14.59 65.13 3.87
CA HIS A 229 13.48 66.05 3.63
C HIS A 229 12.29 65.62 4.49
N GLN A 230 12.06 66.35 5.58
CA GLN A 230 10.79 66.30 6.31
C GLN A 230 9.70 66.87 5.39
N PRO A 231 8.55 66.20 5.22
CA PRO A 231 7.42 66.81 4.53
C PRO A 231 6.85 67.95 5.40
N PRO A 232 6.31 69.01 4.77
CA PRO A 232 5.77 70.14 5.50
C PRO A 232 4.56 69.71 6.34
N VAL A 233 4.52 70.20 7.58
CA VAL A 233 3.39 70.09 8.50
C VAL A 233 2.14 70.62 7.79
N GLY A 234 1.15 69.75 7.56
CA GLY A 234 -0.16 70.14 7.02
C GLY A 234 -0.69 69.35 5.81
N SER A 235 -0.04 68.27 5.36
CA SER A 235 -0.64 67.38 4.36
C SER A 235 -1.51 66.32 5.04
N GLU A 236 -2.80 66.29 4.70
CA GLU A 236 -3.79 65.24 5.02
C GLU A 236 -3.42 63.89 4.36
N SER A 237 -2.22 63.39 4.63
CA SER A 237 -1.70 62.12 4.14
C SER A 237 -1.43 61.20 5.31
N TRP A 238 -1.77 59.91 5.16
CA TRP A 238 -1.55 58.86 6.15
C TRP A 238 -0.16 58.93 6.80
N PRO A 239 0.05 58.56 8.08
CA PRO A 239 1.39 58.50 8.64
C PRO A 239 2.26 57.57 7.80
N VAL A 240 3.26 58.13 7.11
CA VAL A 240 4.23 57.36 6.29
C VAL A 240 4.88 56.26 7.13
N GLN A 241 5.03 56.50 8.43
CA GLN A 241 5.53 55.55 9.41
C GLN A 241 4.64 54.29 9.53
N VAL A 242 3.31 54.40 9.39
CA VAL A 242 2.39 53.25 9.40
C VAL A 242 2.41 52.52 8.05
N LEU A 243 2.49 53.26 6.94
CA LEU A 243 2.62 52.66 5.60
C LEU A 243 3.89 51.82 5.48
N ASN A 244 5.02 52.32 5.97
CA ASN A 244 6.31 51.64 5.93
C ASN A 244 6.35 50.34 6.75
N GLN A 245 5.44 50.16 7.71
CA GLN A 245 5.36 48.96 8.53
C GLN A 245 4.65 47.80 7.80
N GLN A 246 3.81 48.08 6.81
CA GLN A 246 2.93 47.08 6.23
C GLN A 246 3.67 46.07 5.34
N PRO A 247 3.26 44.79 5.34
CA PRO A 247 3.68 43.87 4.30
C PRO A 247 3.00 44.24 2.97
N ARG A 248 3.79 44.31 1.89
CA ARG A 248 3.29 44.68 0.55
C ARG A 248 2.46 43.58 -0.12
N GLN A 249 2.78 42.33 0.19
CA GLN A 249 2.16 41.13 -0.35
C GLN A 249 2.07 40.08 0.74
N LEU A 250 1.22 39.06 0.53
CA LEU A 250 1.06 37.95 1.46
C LEU A 250 2.39 37.21 1.71
N SER A 251 3.21 37.01 0.67
CA SER A 251 4.56 36.42 0.81
C SER A 251 5.45 37.20 1.78
N ALA A 252 5.45 38.52 1.69
CA ALA A 252 6.20 39.41 2.58
C ALA A 252 5.64 39.40 4.01
N LEU A 253 4.32 39.24 4.18
CA LEU A 253 3.70 39.05 5.50
C LEU A 253 4.22 37.76 6.14
N LEU A 254 4.14 36.65 5.43
CA LEU A 254 4.60 35.35 5.93
C LEU A 254 6.10 35.37 6.24
N GLN A 255 6.91 36.03 5.40
CA GLN A 255 8.34 36.20 5.67
C GLN A 255 8.60 37.01 6.95
N LYS A 256 7.81 38.06 7.22
CA LYS A 256 7.94 38.84 8.47
C LYS A 256 7.61 38.01 9.72
N LEU A 257 6.70 37.03 9.64
CA LEU A 257 6.40 36.13 10.77
C LEU A 257 7.60 35.25 11.15
N HIS A 258 8.51 34.95 10.21
CA HIS A 258 9.74 34.22 10.50
C HIS A 258 10.85 35.08 11.13
N SER A 259 10.74 36.41 11.09
CA SER A 259 11.79 37.34 11.52
C SER A 259 11.71 37.62 13.03
N THR A 260 12.68 37.09 13.79
CA THR A 260 12.80 37.32 15.25
C THR A 260 13.12 38.76 15.64
N GLU A 261 13.50 39.61 14.67
CA GLU A 261 13.68 41.05 14.90
C GLU A 261 12.36 41.81 15.01
N THR A 262 11.31 41.28 14.36
CA THR A 262 10.01 41.96 14.19
C THR A 262 8.91 41.37 15.05
N VAL A 263 8.97 40.07 15.35
CA VAL A 263 7.95 39.36 16.14
C VAL A 263 8.58 38.64 17.32
N HIS A 264 7.75 38.27 18.31
CA HIS A 264 8.19 37.51 19.46
C HIS A 264 8.78 36.14 19.05
N GLU A 265 9.79 35.65 19.78
CA GLU A 265 10.53 34.43 19.42
C GLU A 265 9.61 33.19 19.29
N SER A 266 8.58 33.10 20.14
CA SER A 266 7.57 32.03 20.07
C SER A 266 6.79 32.03 18.75
N VAL A 267 6.58 33.19 18.12
CA VAL A 267 5.92 33.31 16.81
C VAL A 267 6.80 32.73 15.72
N ALA A 268 8.08 33.11 15.69
CA ALA A 268 9.04 32.58 14.72
C ALA A 268 9.25 31.07 14.90
N ARG A 269 9.17 30.57 16.14
CA ARG A 269 9.17 29.14 16.45
C ARG A 269 7.89 28.45 15.95
N GLY A 270 6.73 29.05 16.18
CA GLY A 270 5.43 28.56 15.68
C GLY A 270 5.39 28.44 14.16
N CYS A 271 6.06 29.33 13.43
CA CYS A 271 6.18 29.23 11.97
C CYS A 271 6.89 27.95 11.49
N LYS A 272 7.65 27.27 12.36
CA LYS A 272 8.32 25.99 12.05
C LYS A 272 7.44 24.77 12.37
N GLU A 273 6.32 24.94 13.07
CA GLU A 273 5.38 23.85 13.32
C GLU A 273 4.74 23.39 12.01
N GLN A 274 4.58 22.08 11.85
CA GLN A 274 4.09 21.49 10.60
C GLN A 274 2.73 22.05 10.19
N GLN A 275 1.81 22.21 11.15
CA GLN A 275 0.47 22.76 10.92
C GLN A 275 0.52 24.18 10.34
N ARG A 276 1.37 25.06 10.89
CA ARG A 276 1.53 26.43 10.40
C ARG A 276 2.19 26.49 9.04
N GLN A 277 3.17 25.62 8.76
CA GLN A 277 3.75 25.53 7.42
C GLN A 277 2.70 25.16 6.38
N ILE A 278 1.81 24.21 6.69
CA ILE A 278 0.66 23.85 5.83
C ILE A 278 -0.26 25.06 5.63
N GLU A 279 -0.72 25.69 6.71
CA GLU A 279 -1.60 26.88 6.65
C GLU A 279 -1.00 27.99 5.79
N MET A 280 0.28 28.33 6.01
CA MET A 280 0.96 29.38 5.26
C MET A 280 1.07 29.07 3.76
N ILE A 281 1.35 27.81 3.38
CA ILE A 281 1.41 27.41 1.97
C ILE A 281 0.01 27.40 1.35
N MET A 282 -1.02 26.94 2.08
CA MET A 282 -2.41 26.98 1.62
C MET A 282 -2.89 28.42 1.39
N MET A 283 -2.52 29.36 2.27
CA MET A 283 -2.82 30.80 2.08
C MET A 283 -2.19 31.35 0.79
N LEU A 284 -1.03 30.84 0.38
CA LEU A 284 -0.38 31.21 -0.89
C LEU A 284 -0.98 30.50 -2.12
N GLY A 285 -1.80 29.47 -1.91
CA GLY A 285 -2.36 28.64 -3.00
C GLY A 285 -1.33 27.74 -3.71
N ASP A 286 -0.14 27.53 -3.14
CA ASP A 286 0.93 26.74 -3.75
C ASP A 286 0.82 25.25 -3.37
N VAL A 287 -0.16 24.57 -3.95
CA VAL A 287 -0.43 23.15 -3.69
C VAL A 287 0.72 22.21 -4.09
N PRO A 288 1.43 22.38 -5.23
CA PRO A 288 2.60 21.56 -5.54
C PRO A 288 3.64 21.54 -4.42
N ARG A 289 3.99 22.71 -3.89
CA ARG A 289 4.94 22.84 -2.78
C ARG A 289 4.41 22.21 -1.50
N LEU A 290 3.10 22.30 -1.25
CA LEU A 290 2.46 21.66 -0.11
C LEU A 290 2.63 20.14 -0.16
N LEU A 291 2.39 19.53 -1.33
CA LEU A 291 2.54 18.09 -1.53
C LEU A 291 4.00 17.65 -1.33
N ASP A 292 4.96 18.40 -1.87
CA ASP A 292 6.39 18.11 -1.69
C ASP A 292 6.82 18.22 -0.23
N LEU A 293 6.31 19.22 0.50
CA LEU A 293 6.60 19.38 1.92
C LEU A 293 6.03 18.21 2.74
N ILE A 294 4.77 17.84 2.52
CA ILE A 294 4.15 16.70 3.20
C ILE A 294 4.91 15.42 2.86
N TRP A 295 5.24 15.19 1.59
CA TRP A 295 6.01 14.03 1.15
C TRP A 295 7.37 13.98 1.85
N SER A 296 8.08 15.10 2.00
CA SER A 296 9.38 15.16 2.68
C SER A 296 9.35 14.71 4.15
N TRP A 297 8.18 14.77 4.80
CA TRP A 297 8.00 14.33 6.19
C TRP A 297 7.60 12.86 6.33
N ILE A 298 7.06 12.25 5.27
CA ILE A 298 6.52 10.89 5.30
C ILE A 298 7.30 9.91 4.40
N ALA A 299 8.15 10.42 3.51
CA ALA A 299 8.94 9.61 2.60
C ALA A 299 9.82 8.62 3.39
N PRO A 300 10.00 7.40 2.87
CA PRO A 300 10.84 6.40 3.51
C PRO A 300 12.31 6.84 3.51
N SER A 301 13.07 6.53 4.57
CA SER A 301 14.50 6.84 4.62
C SER A 301 15.30 6.00 3.61
N GLU A 302 16.27 6.61 2.92
CA GLU A 302 17.12 5.90 1.92
C GLU A 302 17.90 4.70 2.50
N ASP A 303 18.13 4.67 3.82
CA ASP A 303 18.86 3.61 4.53
C ASP A 303 18.00 2.37 4.87
N ASP A 304 16.67 2.42 4.70
CA ASP A 304 15.79 1.29 5.03
C ASP A 304 15.65 0.33 3.84
N GLN A 305 16.15 -0.90 4.00
CA GLN A 305 15.97 -1.99 3.02
C GLN A 305 14.50 -2.30 2.72
N ASN A 306 13.58 -1.83 3.57
CA ASN A 306 12.13 -1.89 3.36
C ASN A 306 11.61 -0.50 3.00
N VAL A 307 11.62 -0.18 1.69
CA VAL A 307 11.09 1.06 1.08
C VAL A 307 9.62 1.35 1.47
N PHE A 308 8.93 0.38 2.07
CA PHE A 308 7.49 0.42 2.36
C PHE A 308 7.14 0.53 3.84
N ARG A 309 8.10 0.77 4.75
CA ARG A 309 7.74 1.13 6.14
C ARG A 309 7.20 2.56 6.18
N PRO A 310 6.12 2.82 6.92
CA PRO A 310 5.63 4.18 7.13
C PRO A 310 6.55 4.93 8.09
N HIS A 311 7.10 6.06 7.63
CA HIS A 311 7.90 6.98 8.42
C HIS A 311 7.15 8.28 8.67
N GLY A 312 7.46 8.95 9.78
CA GLY A 312 6.86 10.24 10.15
C GLY A 312 5.68 10.14 11.12
N ASP A 313 5.08 11.30 11.40
CA ASP A 313 3.97 11.43 12.34
C ASP A 313 2.66 10.82 11.76
N PRO A 314 1.97 9.91 12.49
CA PRO A 314 0.75 9.28 12.01
C PRO A 314 -0.38 10.25 11.60
N GLN A 315 -0.51 11.39 12.29
CA GLN A 315 -1.53 12.37 11.93
C GLN A 315 -1.18 13.07 10.62
N MET A 316 0.11 13.33 10.37
CA MET A 316 0.57 13.90 9.11
C MET A 316 0.35 12.97 7.91
N ILE A 317 0.64 11.67 8.06
CA ILE A 317 0.37 10.68 6.99
C ILE A 317 -1.13 10.66 6.67
N ARG A 318 -1.97 10.60 7.72
CA ARG A 318 -3.44 10.62 7.55
C ARG A 318 -3.91 11.91 6.88
N PHE A 319 -3.44 13.07 7.36
CA PHE A 319 -3.80 14.38 6.83
C PHE A 319 -3.42 14.48 5.34
N GLY A 320 -2.19 14.11 4.99
CA GLY A 320 -1.71 14.12 3.60
C GLY A 320 -2.59 13.28 2.68
N ALA A 321 -2.93 12.05 3.08
CA ALA A 321 -3.80 11.18 2.28
C ALA A 321 -5.19 11.80 2.05
N HIS A 322 -5.83 12.31 3.11
CA HIS A 322 -7.17 12.90 2.99
C HIS A 322 -7.14 14.23 2.21
N LEU A 323 -6.08 15.03 2.37
CA LEU A 323 -5.88 16.24 1.60
C LEU A 323 -5.77 15.92 0.10
N VAL A 324 -4.98 14.91 -0.28
CA VAL A 324 -4.86 14.46 -1.68
C VAL A 324 -6.22 14.06 -2.25
N LEU A 325 -7.02 13.29 -1.49
CA LEU A 325 -8.37 12.89 -1.94
C LEU A 325 -9.29 14.09 -2.14
N VAL A 326 -9.31 15.03 -1.19
CA VAL A 326 -10.13 16.25 -1.27
C VAL A 326 -9.69 17.12 -2.45
N LEU A 327 -8.38 17.31 -2.65
CA LEU A 327 -7.86 18.08 -3.78
C LEU A 327 -8.19 17.43 -5.12
N ARG A 328 -8.08 16.10 -5.24
CA ARG A 328 -8.48 15.35 -6.45
C ARG A 328 -9.96 15.52 -6.75
N HIS A 329 -10.81 15.52 -5.72
CA HIS A 329 -12.26 15.67 -5.88
C HIS A 329 -12.66 17.11 -6.27
N LEU A 330 -12.15 18.11 -5.56
CA LEU A 330 -12.53 19.51 -5.77
C LEU A 330 -11.97 20.09 -7.07
N LEU A 331 -10.79 19.64 -7.50
CA LEU A 331 -10.07 20.25 -8.63
C LEU A 331 -10.17 19.42 -9.92
N ALA A 332 -11.00 18.38 -9.97
CA ALA A 332 -11.05 17.43 -11.10
C ALA A 332 -11.13 18.09 -12.49
N ASP A 333 -11.88 19.18 -12.63
CA ASP A 333 -12.14 19.86 -13.91
C ASP A 333 -11.29 21.14 -14.14
N GLU A 334 -10.59 21.66 -13.12
CA GLU A 334 -9.95 23.00 -13.17
C GLU A 334 -8.40 22.96 -13.24
N MET A 335 -7.79 21.77 -13.31
CA MET A 335 -6.33 21.64 -13.20
C MET A 335 -5.57 21.84 -14.52
N LYS A 336 -4.57 22.73 -14.49
CA LYS A 336 -3.48 22.76 -15.50
C LYS A 336 -2.70 21.45 -15.49
N ASP A 337 -2.22 21.01 -16.65
CA ASP A 337 -1.56 19.70 -16.83
C ASP A 337 -0.41 19.43 -15.84
N ALA A 338 0.48 20.40 -15.62
CA ALA A 338 1.61 20.24 -14.70
C ALA A 338 1.19 20.04 -13.23
N PHE A 339 0.09 20.67 -12.80
CA PHE A 339 -0.42 20.51 -11.45
C PHE A 339 -1.11 19.15 -11.29
N ARG A 340 -1.89 18.74 -12.31
CA ARG A 340 -2.51 17.42 -12.38
C ARG A 340 -1.47 16.30 -12.31
N GLU A 341 -0.37 16.42 -13.05
CA GLU A 341 0.71 15.45 -13.01
C GLU A 341 1.32 15.33 -11.61
N LYS A 342 1.57 16.47 -10.94
CA LYS A 342 2.14 16.49 -9.59
C LYS A 342 1.24 15.83 -8.55
N ILE A 343 -0.06 16.13 -8.55
CA ILE A 343 -1.01 15.53 -7.59
C ILE A 343 -1.26 14.04 -7.86
N MET A 344 -1.16 13.59 -9.12
CA MET A 344 -1.23 12.17 -9.43
C MET A 344 0.05 11.48 -8.94
N ASN A 345 1.23 11.98 -9.29
CA ASN A 345 2.50 11.35 -8.94
C ASN A 345 2.80 11.38 -7.43
N VAL A 346 2.87 12.57 -6.83
CA VAL A 346 3.19 12.71 -5.40
C VAL A 346 2.01 12.28 -4.53
N GLY A 347 0.78 12.55 -4.98
CA GLY A 347 -0.40 12.10 -4.26
C GLY A 347 -0.52 10.58 -4.21
N ASP A 348 -0.16 9.86 -5.27
CA ASP A 348 -0.13 8.39 -5.25
C ASP A 348 0.92 7.87 -4.26
N LEU A 349 2.08 8.52 -4.14
CA LEU A 349 3.09 8.16 -3.15
C LEU A 349 2.56 8.34 -1.72
N ILE A 350 1.88 9.47 -1.45
CA ILE A 350 1.27 9.75 -0.14
C ILE A 350 0.16 8.73 0.18
N LEU A 351 -0.74 8.44 -0.77
CA LEU A 351 -1.82 7.47 -0.59
C LEU A 351 -1.29 6.05 -0.40
N HIS A 352 -0.28 5.65 -1.19
CA HIS A 352 0.41 4.37 -1.04
C HIS A 352 1.01 4.24 0.36
N MET A 353 1.69 5.29 0.84
CA MET A 353 2.28 5.29 2.18
C MET A 353 1.22 5.16 3.28
N TYR A 354 0.08 5.83 3.12
CA TYR A 354 -1.02 5.71 4.07
C TYR A 354 -1.67 4.33 4.06
N ALA A 355 -1.84 3.71 2.88
CA ALA A 355 -2.32 2.34 2.77
C ALA A 355 -1.36 1.35 3.45
N MET A 356 -0.04 1.52 3.26
CA MET A 356 0.97 0.74 3.98
C MET A 356 0.96 1.01 5.49
N PHE A 357 0.68 2.24 5.92
CA PHE A 357 0.50 2.56 7.33
C PHE A 357 -0.70 1.82 7.93
N LEU A 358 -1.87 1.83 7.27
CA LEU A 358 -3.05 1.08 7.69
C LEU A 358 -2.77 -0.43 7.79
N PHE A 359 -2.10 -0.97 6.79
CA PHE A 359 -1.66 -2.37 6.78
C PHE A 359 -0.69 -2.70 7.92
N SER A 360 0.23 -1.80 8.26
CA SER A 360 1.14 -1.97 9.41
C SER A 360 0.41 -1.95 10.77
N LYS A 361 -0.75 -1.28 10.83
CA LYS A 361 -1.60 -1.18 12.02
C LYS A 361 -2.71 -2.24 12.08
N GLN A 362 -2.68 -3.24 11.19
CA GLN A 362 -3.67 -4.33 11.13
C GLN A 362 -5.10 -3.84 10.84
N HIS A 363 -5.19 -2.76 10.05
CA HIS A 363 -6.44 -2.24 9.50
C HIS A 363 -6.55 -2.60 8.02
N GLU A 364 -6.38 -3.88 7.69
CA GLU A 364 -6.41 -4.37 6.31
C GLU A 364 -7.74 -4.07 5.62
N GLU A 365 -8.85 -4.03 6.36
CA GLU A 365 -10.19 -3.73 5.82
C GLU A 365 -10.30 -2.34 5.16
N LEU A 366 -9.51 -1.36 5.60
CA LEU A 366 -9.56 0.02 5.08
C LEU A 366 -8.67 0.26 3.86
N VAL A 367 -7.78 -0.69 3.52
CA VAL A 367 -6.74 -0.50 2.49
C VAL A 367 -7.35 -0.23 1.12
N GLY A 368 -8.37 -0.98 0.73
CA GLY A 368 -9.02 -0.92 -0.59
C GLY A 368 -9.58 0.45 -0.94
N ILE A 369 -10.11 1.18 0.05
CA ILE A 369 -10.62 2.56 -0.14
C ILE A 369 -9.52 3.45 -0.71
N TYR A 370 -8.30 3.36 -0.18
CA TYR A 370 -7.18 4.20 -0.59
C TYR A 370 -6.44 3.62 -1.79
N ALA A 371 -6.27 2.30 -1.84
CA ALA A 371 -5.59 1.61 -2.92
C ALA A 371 -6.33 1.77 -4.27
N SER A 372 -7.67 1.80 -4.25
CA SER A 372 -8.49 2.03 -5.45
C SER A 372 -8.33 3.43 -6.08
N GLN A 373 -7.70 4.36 -5.37
CA GLN A 373 -7.43 5.72 -5.84
C GLN A 373 -6.03 5.87 -6.45
N LEU A 374 -5.19 4.83 -6.38
CA LEU A 374 -3.85 4.82 -6.96
C LEU A 374 -3.90 4.56 -8.47
N ALA A 375 -2.84 4.95 -9.18
CA ALA A 375 -2.61 4.49 -10.55
C ALA A 375 -2.63 2.95 -10.64
N HIS A 376 -3.16 2.44 -11.75
CA HIS A 376 -3.33 1.01 -12.04
C HIS A 376 -2.17 0.12 -11.58
N HIS A 377 -0.93 0.39 -12.03
CA HIS A 377 0.24 -0.40 -11.67
C HIS A 377 0.56 -0.37 -10.17
N ARG A 378 0.45 0.80 -9.50
CA ARG A 378 0.74 0.96 -8.07
C ARG A 378 -0.30 0.26 -7.21
N CYS A 379 -1.56 0.25 -7.64
CA CYS A 379 -2.65 -0.46 -6.96
C CYS A 379 -2.36 -1.98 -6.96
N ILE A 380 -2.03 -2.53 -8.13
CA ILE A 380 -1.72 -3.95 -8.29
C ILE A 380 -0.50 -4.33 -7.44
N ASP A 381 0.61 -3.60 -7.60
CA ASP A 381 1.86 -3.89 -6.88
C ASP A 381 1.68 -3.81 -5.35
N LEU A 382 0.86 -2.87 -4.87
CA LEU A 382 0.55 -2.73 -3.44
C LEU A 382 -0.16 -3.96 -2.89
N PHE A 383 -1.24 -4.42 -3.54
CA PHE A 383 -1.97 -5.60 -3.09
C PHE A 383 -1.14 -6.87 -3.21
N VAL A 384 -0.41 -7.06 -4.31
CA VAL A 384 0.52 -8.19 -4.50
C VAL A 384 1.51 -8.24 -3.34
N HIS A 385 2.14 -7.11 -3.00
CA HIS A 385 3.07 -7.03 -1.88
C HIS A 385 2.43 -7.37 -0.53
N MET A 386 1.24 -6.82 -0.24
CA MET A 386 0.52 -7.10 1.01
C MET A 386 0.11 -8.57 1.15
N MET A 387 -0.34 -9.19 0.07
CA MET A 387 -0.73 -10.62 0.04
C MET A 387 0.49 -11.52 0.23
N GLU A 388 1.64 -11.20 -0.37
CA GLU A 388 2.90 -11.91 -0.14
C GLU A 388 3.35 -11.81 1.33
N LEU A 389 3.29 -10.62 1.93
CA LEU A 389 3.66 -10.40 3.34
C LEU A 389 2.74 -11.15 4.32
N ARG A 390 1.48 -11.39 3.95
CA ARG A 390 0.47 -12.07 4.79
C ARG A 390 0.22 -13.52 4.41
N LEU A 391 1.06 -14.10 3.55
CA LEU A 391 0.94 -15.50 3.12
C LEU A 391 0.92 -16.48 4.30
N ASN A 392 1.69 -16.22 5.35
CA ASN A 392 1.77 -17.06 6.56
C ASN A 392 0.85 -16.60 7.71
N SER A 393 0.00 -15.60 7.48
CA SER A 393 -0.95 -15.11 8.49
C SER A 393 -2.19 -15.99 8.59
N GLY A 394 -2.93 -15.87 9.70
CA GLY A 394 -4.18 -16.61 9.88
C GLY A 394 -5.25 -16.27 8.84
N VAL A 395 -6.15 -17.22 8.58
CA VAL A 395 -7.20 -17.15 7.55
C VAL A 395 -8.03 -15.86 7.65
N HIS A 396 -8.39 -15.43 8.87
CA HIS A 396 -9.14 -14.20 9.11
C HIS A 396 -8.42 -12.94 8.60
N VAL A 397 -7.09 -12.85 8.76
CA VAL A 397 -6.31 -11.68 8.32
C VAL A 397 -6.23 -11.65 6.79
N LYS A 398 -6.03 -12.80 6.16
CA LYS A 398 -6.07 -12.93 4.70
C LYS A 398 -7.44 -12.54 4.15
N TYR A 399 -8.52 -13.04 4.77
CA TYR A 399 -9.87 -12.72 4.36
C TYR A 399 -10.16 -11.20 4.38
N LYS A 400 -9.66 -10.46 5.37
CA LYS A 400 -9.77 -8.99 5.38
C LYS A 400 -9.14 -8.31 4.16
N ILE A 401 -7.97 -8.77 3.73
CA ILE A 401 -7.27 -8.20 2.55
C ILE A 401 -8.05 -8.55 1.29
N PHE A 402 -8.47 -9.80 1.16
CA PHE A 402 -9.33 -10.26 0.06
C PHE A 402 -10.61 -9.42 -0.03
N LEU A 403 -11.31 -9.25 1.09
CA LEU A 403 -12.50 -8.40 1.19
C LEU A 403 -12.23 -6.97 0.74
N SER A 404 -11.16 -6.37 1.27
CA SER A 404 -10.79 -5.00 0.94
C SER A 404 -10.45 -4.81 -0.54
N ALA A 405 -9.86 -5.82 -1.20
CA ALA A 405 -9.67 -5.77 -2.65
C ALA A 405 -11.00 -5.92 -3.41
N MET A 406 -11.84 -6.89 -3.01
CA MET A 406 -13.10 -7.20 -3.70
C MET A 406 -14.17 -6.11 -3.60
N GLU A 407 -14.24 -5.40 -2.48
CA GLU A 407 -15.24 -4.33 -2.28
C GLU A 407 -14.94 -3.06 -3.08
N TYR A 408 -13.65 -2.81 -3.39
CA TYR A 408 -13.21 -1.52 -3.93
C TYR A 408 -12.58 -1.59 -5.33
N LEU A 409 -12.27 -2.80 -5.82
CA LEU A 409 -11.73 -3.02 -7.16
C LEU A 409 -12.70 -3.84 -8.01
N PRO A 410 -12.75 -3.60 -9.34
CA PRO A 410 -13.45 -4.51 -10.23
C PRO A 410 -12.78 -5.89 -10.21
N PHE A 411 -13.57 -6.95 -10.43
CA PHE A 411 -13.03 -8.30 -10.50
C PHE A 411 -12.12 -8.45 -11.73
N SER A 412 -12.66 -8.19 -12.92
CA SER A 412 -11.95 -8.26 -14.21
C SER A 412 -11.52 -6.86 -14.70
N PRO A 413 -10.49 -6.77 -15.55
CA PRO A 413 -10.07 -5.50 -16.15
C PRO A 413 -11.21 -4.91 -16.99
N GLY A 414 -11.48 -3.62 -16.76
CA GLY A 414 -12.49 -2.84 -17.49
C GLY A 414 -11.80 -1.74 -18.31
N ASP A 415 -11.87 -0.50 -17.82
CA ASP A 415 -11.07 0.61 -18.35
C ASP A 415 -9.64 0.53 -17.79
N ASP A 416 -8.61 0.73 -18.64
CA ASP A 416 -7.17 0.73 -18.33
C ASP A 416 -6.73 1.68 -17.18
N SER A 417 -7.67 2.45 -16.61
CA SER A 417 -7.43 3.44 -15.56
C SER A 417 -7.30 2.85 -14.15
N LYS A 418 -7.87 1.68 -13.88
CA LYS A 418 -7.87 1.06 -12.53
C LYS A 418 -7.34 -0.36 -12.55
N GLY A 419 -6.69 -0.77 -11.47
CA GLY A 419 -6.29 -2.17 -11.28
C GLY A 419 -7.49 -3.06 -10.99
N SER A 420 -7.43 -4.32 -11.43
CA SER A 420 -8.44 -5.33 -11.14
C SER A 420 -7.92 -6.41 -10.18
N PHE A 421 -8.83 -7.10 -9.50
CA PHE A 421 -8.46 -8.22 -8.63
C PHE A 421 -7.88 -9.40 -9.41
N GLU A 422 -8.39 -9.66 -10.61
CA GLU A 422 -7.89 -10.68 -11.52
C GLU A 422 -6.39 -10.46 -11.80
N GLU A 423 -5.97 -9.25 -12.13
CA GLU A 423 -4.56 -8.92 -12.38
C GLU A 423 -3.67 -9.04 -11.13
N ILE A 424 -4.21 -8.67 -9.96
CA ILE A 424 -3.52 -8.87 -8.67
C ILE A 424 -3.26 -10.35 -8.47
N ILE A 425 -4.28 -11.19 -8.61
CA ILE A 425 -4.19 -12.62 -8.39
C ILE A 425 -3.28 -13.30 -9.40
N GLU A 426 -3.39 -12.99 -10.69
CA GLU A 426 -2.49 -13.53 -11.72
C GLU A 426 -1.03 -13.21 -11.39
N ARG A 427 -0.75 -11.97 -10.95
CA ARG A 427 0.59 -11.57 -10.53
C ARG A 427 1.05 -12.30 -9.27
N VAL A 428 0.19 -12.47 -8.26
CA VAL A 428 0.51 -13.24 -7.05
C VAL A 428 0.79 -14.71 -7.38
N LEU A 429 -0.04 -15.34 -8.22
CA LEU A 429 0.11 -16.74 -8.62
C LEU A 429 1.41 -16.94 -9.41
N SER A 430 1.68 -16.07 -10.39
CA SER A 430 2.93 -16.09 -11.16
C SER A 430 4.15 -15.92 -10.25
N ARG A 431 4.16 -14.91 -9.37
CA ARG A 431 5.30 -14.65 -8.45
C ARG A 431 5.49 -15.74 -7.42
N SER A 432 4.43 -16.44 -7.02
CA SER A 432 4.54 -17.55 -6.06
C SER A 432 5.31 -18.75 -6.58
N ARG A 433 5.31 -18.96 -7.90
CA ARG A 433 6.05 -20.03 -8.57
C ARG A 433 7.51 -19.69 -8.82
N GLU A 434 7.89 -18.43 -8.65
CA GLU A 434 9.28 -17.99 -8.80
C GLU A 434 10.14 -18.47 -7.63
N ILE A 435 11.35 -18.95 -7.95
CA ILE A 435 12.32 -19.39 -6.95
C ILE A 435 12.82 -18.17 -6.19
N LYS A 436 12.73 -18.24 -4.85
CA LYS A 436 13.25 -17.21 -3.96
C LYS A 436 14.71 -17.50 -3.64
N VAL A 437 15.54 -16.45 -3.62
CA VAL A 437 16.95 -16.54 -3.23
C VAL A 437 17.06 -17.11 -1.81
N GLY A 438 17.55 -18.35 -1.68
CA GLY A 438 17.84 -18.95 -0.39
C GLY A 438 19.14 -18.39 0.20
N LYS A 439 19.13 -18.09 1.52
CA LYS A 439 20.38 -18.00 2.29
C LYS A 439 20.70 -19.40 2.77
N TYR A 440 21.65 -20.06 2.10
CA TYR A 440 22.01 -21.45 2.36
C TYR A 440 23.17 -21.53 3.35
N ASP A 441 22.92 -22.10 4.53
CA ASP A 441 23.97 -22.33 5.54
C ASP A 441 24.71 -23.67 5.30
N LYS A 442 24.03 -24.70 4.76
CA LYS A 442 24.60 -26.00 4.34
C LYS A 442 23.93 -26.54 3.07
N LEU A 443 24.60 -27.44 2.36
CA LEU A 443 24.08 -28.10 1.13
C LEU A 443 22.83 -28.97 1.39
N SER A 444 22.74 -29.62 2.57
CA SER A 444 21.55 -30.37 3.00
C SER A 444 20.32 -29.47 3.18
N ASP A 445 20.53 -28.18 3.46
CA ASP A 445 19.45 -27.24 3.76
C ASP A 445 18.79 -26.72 2.48
N VAL A 446 19.46 -26.84 1.33
CA VAL A 446 18.98 -26.36 0.01
C VAL A 446 17.74 -27.13 -0.43
N LEU A 447 17.81 -28.46 -0.41
CA LEU A 447 16.71 -29.34 -0.85
C LEU A 447 15.50 -29.25 0.08
N GLU A 448 15.74 -29.21 1.39
CA GLU A 448 14.66 -29.09 2.38
C GLU A 448 13.97 -27.73 2.28
N GLN A 449 14.72 -26.63 2.06
CA GLN A 449 14.11 -25.32 1.78
C GLN A 449 13.28 -25.34 0.49
N HIS A 450 13.76 -25.98 -0.57
CA HIS A 450 13.00 -26.13 -1.82
C HIS A 450 11.70 -26.92 -1.61
N ARG A 451 11.72 -27.97 -0.78
CA ARG A 451 10.52 -28.71 -0.38
C ARG A 451 9.55 -27.84 0.41
N GLN A 452 10.06 -27.01 1.32
CA GLN A 452 9.25 -26.04 2.06
C GLN A 452 8.65 -24.94 1.16
N GLN A 453 9.25 -24.62 0.01
CA GLN A 453 8.63 -23.73 -0.98
C GLN A 453 7.33 -24.33 -1.54
N GLY A 454 7.19 -25.65 -1.59
CA GLY A 454 5.95 -26.32 -2.01
C GLY A 454 4.74 -25.94 -1.15
N LEU A 455 4.93 -25.83 0.17
CA LEU A 455 3.89 -25.32 1.08
C LEU A 455 3.54 -23.86 0.75
N GLN A 456 4.53 -23.00 0.53
CA GLN A 456 4.29 -21.59 0.22
C GLN A 456 3.52 -21.43 -1.11
N LYS A 457 3.89 -22.19 -2.15
CA LYS A 457 3.18 -22.24 -3.43
C LYS A 457 1.72 -22.65 -3.23
N ALA A 458 1.47 -23.68 -2.43
CA ALA A 458 0.12 -24.16 -2.14
C ALA A 458 -0.73 -23.12 -1.39
N MET A 459 -0.16 -22.43 -0.40
CA MET A 459 -0.88 -21.46 0.43
C MET A 459 -1.42 -20.25 -0.32
N VAL A 460 -0.91 -19.96 -1.52
CA VAL A 460 -1.42 -18.88 -2.37
C VAL A 460 -2.80 -19.20 -2.93
N ILE A 461 -3.11 -20.48 -3.15
CA ILE A 461 -4.44 -20.90 -3.65
C ILE A 461 -5.55 -20.53 -2.66
N GLN A 462 -5.25 -20.38 -1.36
CA GLN A 462 -6.22 -19.95 -0.36
C GLN A 462 -6.89 -18.60 -0.71
N TRP A 463 -6.20 -17.70 -1.42
CA TRP A 463 -6.77 -16.42 -1.86
C TRP A 463 -7.93 -16.60 -2.84
N LEU A 464 -7.93 -17.69 -3.61
CA LEU A 464 -8.96 -18.06 -4.58
C LEU A 464 -10.11 -18.86 -3.95
N CYS A 465 -9.88 -19.47 -2.79
CA CYS A 465 -10.88 -20.29 -2.09
C CYS A 465 -11.83 -19.46 -1.18
N PHE A 466 -11.64 -18.15 -1.08
CA PHE A 466 -12.53 -17.31 -0.28
C PHE A 466 -13.86 -17.05 -0.97
N THR A 467 -14.94 -17.15 -0.20
CA THR A 467 -16.27 -16.74 -0.66
C THR A 467 -16.30 -15.22 -0.85
N PRO A 468 -16.67 -14.72 -2.04
CA PRO A 468 -16.80 -13.29 -2.26
C PRO A 468 -17.89 -12.68 -1.35
N PRO A 469 -17.75 -11.40 -0.93
CA PRO A 469 -18.74 -10.76 -0.09
C PRO A 469 -20.06 -10.56 -0.87
N SER A 470 -21.20 -10.59 -0.18
CA SER A 470 -22.51 -10.38 -0.81
C SER A 470 -22.74 -8.96 -1.33
N THR A 471 -21.80 -8.04 -1.09
CA THR A 471 -21.85 -6.64 -1.51
C THR A 471 -21.50 -6.44 -2.98
N ILE A 472 -20.79 -7.38 -3.62
CA ILE A 472 -20.42 -7.28 -5.04
C ILE A 472 -21.56 -7.77 -5.94
N ALA A 473 -21.66 -7.20 -7.13
CA ALA A 473 -22.52 -7.75 -8.19
C ALA A 473 -21.96 -9.09 -8.68
N ASP A 474 -22.83 -9.95 -9.20
CA ASP A 474 -22.44 -11.20 -9.87
C ASP A 474 -21.58 -12.17 -9.03
N VAL A 475 -21.86 -12.24 -7.72
CA VAL A 475 -21.17 -13.14 -6.75
C VAL A 475 -21.01 -14.56 -7.29
N LYS A 476 -22.04 -15.10 -7.97
CA LYS A 476 -22.00 -16.43 -8.58
C LYS A 476 -20.91 -16.53 -9.66
N ASP A 477 -20.92 -15.61 -10.63
CA ASP A 477 -19.94 -15.57 -11.72
C ASP A 477 -18.51 -15.42 -11.19
N VAL A 478 -18.31 -14.49 -10.25
CA VAL A 478 -17.02 -14.27 -9.59
C VAL A 478 -16.56 -15.53 -8.84
N SER A 479 -17.46 -16.21 -8.12
CA SER A 479 -17.12 -17.45 -7.42
C SER A 479 -16.70 -18.57 -8.38
N THR A 480 -17.38 -18.72 -9.52
CA THR A 480 -17.00 -19.69 -10.57
C THR A 480 -15.63 -19.35 -11.15
N LYS A 481 -15.37 -18.08 -11.47
CA LYS A 481 -14.09 -17.60 -12.00
C LYS A 481 -12.92 -17.81 -11.04
N LEU A 482 -13.14 -17.59 -9.74
CA LEU A 482 -12.14 -17.86 -8.70
C LEU A 482 -11.82 -19.35 -8.61
N LEU A 483 -12.85 -20.19 -8.63
CA LEU A 483 -12.69 -21.64 -8.51
C LEU A 483 -12.05 -22.27 -9.74
N LEU A 484 -12.41 -21.82 -10.94
CA LEU A 484 -11.72 -22.23 -12.18
C LEU A 484 -10.22 -21.90 -12.12
N ARG A 485 -9.86 -20.68 -11.68
CA ARG A 485 -8.44 -20.32 -11.46
C ARG A 485 -7.79 -21.17 -10.38
N ALA A 486 -8.50 -21.45 -9.29
CA ALA A 486 -7.98 -22.30 -8.22
C ALA A 486 -7.66 -23.71 -8.75
N LEU A 487 -8.52 -24.28 -9.60
CA LEU A 487 -8.32 -25.58 -10.24
C LEU A 487 -7.16 -25.55 -11.23
N ILE A 488 -7.13 -24.59 -12.16
CA ILE A 488 -6.05 -24.45 -13.15
C ILE A 488 -4.69 -24.37 -12.45
N HIS A 489 -4.56 -23.46 -11.47
CA HIS A 489 -3.30 -23.28 -10.78
C HIS A 489 -2.95 -24.44 -9.84
N SER A 490 -3.93 -25.11 -9.24
CA SER A 490 -3.67 -26.32 -8.45
C SER A 490 -3.15 -27.45 -9.32
N ASN A 491 -3.70 -27.66 -10.53
CA ASN A 491 -3.20 -28.65 -11.47
C ASN A 491 -1.76 -28.34 -11.91
N ILE A 492 -1.43 -27.07 -12.16
CA ILE A 492 -0.05 -26.64 -12.42
C ILE A 492 0.88 -27.05 -11.26
N LEU A 493 0.48 -26.75 -10.03
CA LEU A 493 1.28 -27.06 -8.85
C LEU A 493 1.36 -28.56 -8.56
N PHE A 494 0.30 -29.35 -8.79
CA PHE A 494 0.35 -30.80 -8.62
C PHE A 494 1.35 -31.45 -9.57
N ARG A 495 1.42 -31.00 -10.83
CA ARG A 495 2.45 -31.45 -11.78
C ARG A 495 3.86 -31.21 -11.26
N GLU A 496 4.12 -30.01 -10.71
CA GLU A 496 5.40 -29.65 -10.11
C GLU A 496 5.69 -30.51 -8.86
N PHE A 497 4.73 -30.58 -7.92
CA PHE A 497 4.90 -31.29 -6.65
C PHE A 497 5.13 -32.77 -6.85
N ALA A 498 4.44 -33.41 -7.80
CA ALA A 498 4.60 -34.83 -8.08
C ALA A 498 6.04 -35.14 -8.50
N LEU A 499 6.63 -34.30 -9.34
CA LEU A 499 8.00 -34.47 -9.82
C LEU A 499 9.03 -34.18 -8.71
N ILE A 500 8.71 -33.42 -7.66
CA ILE A 500 9.61 -33.25 -6.50
C ILE A 500 9.48 -34.43 -5.52
N SER A 501 8.33 -35.10 -5.45
CA SER A 501 7.99 -36.06 -4.40
C SER A 501 8.12 -37.54 -4.80
N MET A 502 8.93 -37.88 -5.81
CA MET A 502 9.03 -39.27 -6.29
C MET A 502 9.77 -40.22 -5.36
N TRP A 503 10.46 -39.70 -4.34
CA TRP A 503 11.22 -40.47 -3.37
C TRP A 503 10.34 -41.40 -2.53
N ARG A 504 10.79 -42.65 -2.39
CA ARG A 504 10.24 -43.68 -1.50
C ARG A 504 10.65 -43.43 -0.05
N VAL A 505 10.13 -42.35 0.53
CA VAL A 505 10.37 -41.93 1.92
C VAL A 505 9.05 -41.71 2.66
N PRO A 506 8.99 -41.91 3.99
CA PRO A 506 7.76 -41.70 4.77
C PRO A 506 7.21 -40.26 4.74
N ALA A 507 8.04 -39.27 4.43
CA ALA A 507 7.66 -37.86 4.43
C ALA A 507 6.64 -37.54 3.33
N VAL A 508 5.51 -36.96 3.72
CA VAL A 508 4.39 -36.62 2.83
C VAL A 508 4.65 -35.30 2.09
N PRO A 509 4.30 -35.18 0.79
CA PRO A 509 4.38 -33.91 0.07
C PRO A 509 3.38 -32.87 0.60
N ILE A 510 3.81 -32.08 1.58
CA ILE A 510 2.98 -31.11 2.33
C ILE A 510 2.23 -30.14 1.40
N GLY A 511 2.87 -29.68 0.32
CA GLY A 511 2.25 -28.79 -0.66
C GLY A 511 0.99 -29.37 -1.31
N ALA A 512 1.07 -30.63 -1.79
CA ALA A 512 -0.05 -31.29 -2.44
C ALA A 512 -1.22 -31.54 -1.48
N HIS A 513 -0.95 -32.02 -0.27
CA HIS A 513 -1.99 -32.23 0.74
C HIS A 513 -2.64 -30.91 1.19
N THR A 514 -1.87 -29.83 1.26
CA THR A 514 -2.40 -28.49 1.55
C THR A 514 -3.38 -28.04 0.46
N LEU A 515 -3.04 -28.24 -0.82
CA LEU A 515 -3.94 -27.92 -1.94
C LEU A 515 -5.25 -28.71 -1.87
N LEU A 516 -5.17 -30.02 -1.67
CA LEU A 516 -6.35 -30.88 -1.54
C LEU A 516 -7.25 -30.42 -0.38
N SER A 517 -6.65 -30.06 0.76
CA SER A 517 -7.41 -29.55 1.91
C SER A 517 -8.07 -28.19 1.63
N LEU A 518 -7.41 -27.29 0.89
CA LEU A 518 -7.94 -25.95 0.58
C LEU A 518 -9.11 -26.00 -0.40
N LEU A 519 -9.11 -26.97 -1.31
CA LEU A 519 -10.14 -27.12 -2.35
C LEU A 519 -11.32 -28.01 -1.95
N ALA A 520 -11.22 -28.75 -0.84
CA ALA A 520 -12.27 -29.68 -0.40
C ALA A 520 -13.64 -29.01 -0.20
N GLU A 521 -13.68 -27.84 0.44
CA GLU A 521 -14.93 -27.09 0.68
C GLU A 521 -15.47 -26.39 -0.59
N PRO A 522 -14.67 -25.63 -1.36
CA PRO A 522 -15.12 -25.04 -2.62
C PRO A 522 -15.69 -26.07 -3.62
N LEU A 523 -15.06 -27.24 -3.73
CA LEU A 523 -15.52 -28.30 -4.64
C LEU A 523 -16.82 -28.96 -4.17
N LYS A 524 -17.03 -29.09 -2.85
CA LYS A 524 -18.29 -29.59 -2.31
C LYS A 524 -19.46 -28.63 -2.62
N LEU A 525 -19.20 -27.32 -2.57
CA LEU A 525 -20.20 -26.32 -2.95
C LEU A 525 -20.55 -26.35 -4.44
N LEU A 526 -19.61 -26.74 -5.31
CA LEU A 526 -19.88 -26.99 -6.73
C LEU A 526 -20.74 -28.23 -6.95
N SER A 527 -20.43 -29.35 -6.28
CA SER A 527 -21.21 -30.58 -6.46
C SER A 527 -22.68 -30.41 -6.09
N ASP A 528 -22.97 -29.52 -5.14
CA ASP A 528 -24.32 -29.19 -4.71
C ASP A 528 -25.06 -28.24 -5.69
N ASN A 529 -24.35 -27.59 -6.63
CA ASN A 529 -24.90 -26.59 -7.56
C ASN A 529 -24.53 -26.90 -9.02
N HIS A 530 -25.19 -27.90 -9.62
CA HIS A 530 -24.90 -28.37 -10.99
C HIS A 530 -25.11 -27.32 -12.10
N ASP A 531 -25.95 -26.30 -11.89
CA ASP A 531 -26.22 -25.22 -12.88
C ASP A 531 -25.00 -24.31 -13.17
N MET A 532 -23.93 -24.39 -12.38
CA MET A 532 -22.74 -23.53 -12.49
C MET A 532 -21.71 -23.99 -13.54
N LEU A 533 -21.87 -25.21 -14.09
CA LEU A 533 -20.89 -25.85 -14.98
C LEU A 533 -21.11 -25.59 -16.48
N GLU A 534 -22.29 -25.14 -16.92
CA GLU A 534 -22.61 -25.09 -18.36
C GLU A 534 -21.93 -23.93 -19.11
N ASP A 535 -21.59 -22.83 -18.43
CA ASP A 535 -21.03 -21.61 -19.05
C ASP A 535 -19.48 -21.58 -19.09
N TYR A 536 -18.81 -22.44 -18.32
CA TYR A 536 -17.34 -22.46 -18.20
C TYR A 536 -16.79 -23.86 -18.44
N ASP A 537 -15.77 -23.98 -19.29
CA ASP A 537 -15.06 -25.23 -19.61
C ASP A 537 -14.18 -25.70 -18.42
N ILE A 538 -14.83 -26.10 -17.33
CA ILE A 538 -14.21 -26.52 -16.07
C ILE A 538 -13.93 -28.04 -16.09
N SER A 539 -14.60 -28.81 -16.96
CA SER A 539 -14.61 -30.28 -16.92
C SER A 539 -13.21 -30.89 -16.99
N ASP A 540 -12.35 -30.38 -17.87
CA ASP A 540 -11.02 -30.93 -18.06
C ASP A 540 -10.08 -30.64 -16.89
N ASN A 541 -10.18 -29.43 -16.32
CA ASN A 541 -9.42 -29.06 -15.14
C ASN A 541 -9.90 -29.81 -13.89
N LEU A 542 -11.21 -30.02 -13.75
CA LEU A 542 -11.77 -30.79 -12.65
C LEU A 542 -11.39 -32.27 -12.75
N ARG A 543 -11.42 -32.85 -13.96
CA ARG A 543 -11.00 -34.22 -14.21
C ARG A 543 -9.52 -34.42 -13.85
N GLU A 544 -8.65 -33.54 -14.31
CA GLU A 544 -7.23 -33.60 -13.95
C GLU A 544 -7.02 -33.44 -12.44
N PHE A 545 -7.78 -32.56 -11.78
CA PHE A 545 -7.73 -32.43 -10.32
C PHE A 545 -8.11 -33.74 -9.61
N GLN A 546 -9.15 -34.44 -10.08
CA GLN A 546 -9.56 -35.74 -9.55
C GLN A 546 -8.47 -36.80 -9.72
N ASP A 547 -7.86 -36.87 -10.92
CA ASP A 547 -6.72 -37.74 -11.17
C ASP A 547 -5.58 -37.47 -10.18
N TRP A 548 -5.25 -36.20 -9.91
CA TRP A 548 -4.23 -35.83 -8.92
C TRP A 548 -4.64 -36.20 -7.49
N SER A 549 -5.89 -35.96 -7.11
CA SER A 549 -6.42 -36.32 -5.78
C SER A 549 -6.26 -37.81 -5.51
N GLU A 550 -6.53 -38.65 -6.50
CA GLU A 550 -6.41 -40.10 -6.38
C GLU A 550 -4.96 -40.56 -6.35
N TYR A 551 -4.09 -39.95 -7.17
CA TYR A 551 -2.65 -40.20 -7.14
C TYR A 551 -2.06 -39.92 -5.76
N TYR A 552 -2.35 -38.74 -5.18
CA TYR A 552 -1.84 -38.39 -3.86
C TYR A 552 -2.48 -39.19 -2.73
N SER A 553 -3.71 -39.69 -2.92
CA SER A 553 -4.28 -40.68 -2.01
C SER A 553 -3.48 -41.99 -2.03
N CYS A 554 -3.10 -42.48 -3.22
CA CYS A 554 -2.26 -43.68 -3.35
C CYS A 554 -0.87 -43.46 -2.73
N ASP A 555 -0.23 -42.32 -3.04
CA ASP A 555 1.06 -41.92 -2.47
C ASP A 555 1.01 -41.86 -0.94
N ALA A 556 -0.06 -41.32 -0.35
CA ALA A 556 -0.25 -41.26 1.09
C ALA A 556 -0.38 -42.65 1.73
N THR A 557 -1.13 -43.57 1.12
CA THR A 557 -1.24 -44.96 1.61
C THR A 557 0.13 -45.66 1.59
N TYR A 558 0.88 -45.51 0.50
CA TYR A 558 2.23 -46.08 0.37
C TYR A 558 3.19 -45.54 1.43
N ARG A 559 3.23 -44.21 1.63
CA ARG A 559 4.10 -43.60 2.64
C ARG A 559 3.71 -44.00 4.06
N ASN A 560 2.42 -44.18 4.33
CA ASN A 560 1.94 -44.67 5.61
C ASN A 560 2.42 -46.11 5.85
N TRP A 561 2.28 -47.00 4.86
CA TRP A 561 2.83 -48.35 4.94
C TRP A 561 4.36 -48.34 5.15
N LEU A 562 5.10 -47.57 4.33
CA LEU A 562 6.55 -47.49 4.42
C LEU A 562 7.01 -46.98 5.80
N LYS A 563 6.27 -46.04 6.40
CA LYS A 563 6.53 -45.58 7.77
C LYS A 563 6.43 -46.73 8.77
N ILE A 564 5.36 -47.51 8.69
CA ILE A 564 5.12 -48.66 9.58
C ILE A 564 6.22 -49.72 9.38
N GLU A 565 6.60 -50.01 8.14
CA GLU A 565 7.68 -50.97 7.84
C GLU A 565 9.03 -50.55 8.41
N LEU A 566 9.41 -49.27 8.26
CA LEU A 566 10.66 -48.76 8.80
C LEU A 566 10.66 -48.77 10.33
N GLU A 567 9.55 -48.42 10.98
CA GLU A 567 9.38 -48.52 12.44
C GLU A 567 9.51 -49.98 12.91
N ASN A 568 8.94 -50.93 12.15
CA ASN A 568 9.07 -52.36 12.45
C ASN A 568 10.51 -52.87 12.26
N ALA A 569 11.23 -52.39 11.24
CA ALA A 569 12.60 -52.81 10.95
C ALA A 569 13.62 -52.37 12.03
N GLU A 570 13.30 -51.35 12.84
CA GLU A 570 14.13 -50.93 13.98
C GLU A 570 14.04 -51.89 15.18
N VAL A 571 13.03 -52.76 15.21
CA VAL A 571 12.77 -53.72 16.29
C VAL A 571 13.23 -55.11 15.87
N SER A 572 13.80 -55.87 16.82
CA SER A 572 14.23 -57.25 16.55
C SER A 572 13.03 -58.12 16.12
N PRO A 573 13.17 -59.00 15.10
CA PRO A 573 12.07 -59.87 14.64
C PRO A 573 11.44 -60.75 15.74
N LEU A 574 12.19 -61.03 16.81
CA LEU A 574 11.75 -61.79 17.98
C LEU A 574 10.93 -60.96 18.99
N GLU A 575 11.04 -59.63 18.92
CA GLU A 575 10.38 -58.67 19.82
C GLU A 575 9.14 -58.02 19.15
N LEU A 576 8.97 -58.21 17.84
CA LEU A 576 7.85 -57.66 17.08
C LEU A 576 6.54 -58.36 17.42
N SER A 577 5.54 -57.60 17.89
CA SER A 577 4.24 -58.13 18.26
C SER A 577 3.42 -58.56 17.02
N GLN A 578 2.47 -59.48 17.23
CA GLN A 578 1.56 -59.90 16.16
C GLN A 578 0.68 -58.74 15.66
N GLU A 579 0.35 -57.78 16.52
CA GLU A 579 -0.42 -56.59 16.15
C GLU A 579 0.37 -55.65 15.23
N GLU A 580 1.68 -55.49 15.45
CA GLU A 580 2.57 -54.69 14.58
C GLU A 580 2.74 -55.32 13.20
N LYS A 581 2.89 -56.65 13.14
CA LYS A 581 2.90 -57.41 11.87
C LYS A 581 1.58 -57.24 11.11
N GLN A 582 0.46 -57.42 11.82
CA GLN A 582 -0.86 -57.30 11.20
C GLN A 582 -1.13 -55.88 10.70
N ARG A 583 -0.67 -54.85 11.42
CA ARG A 583 -0.79 -53.45 11.01
C ARG A 583 -0.05 -53.17 9.70
N ALA A 584 1.15 -53.70 9.55
CA ALA A 584 1.94 -53.58 8.32
C ALA A 584 1.25 -54.27 7.14
N ILE A 585 0.78 -55.51 7.32
CA ILE A 585 0.04 -56.27 6.29
C ILE A 585 -1.23 -55.51 5.85
N LEU A 586 -1.99 -54.96 6.79
CA LEU A 586 -3.21 -54.21 6.46
C LEU A 586 -2.89 -52.94 5.66
N ALA A 587 -1.87 -52.17 6.06
CA ALA A 587 -1.44 -50.97 5.34
C ALA A 587 -0.88 -51.29 3.95
N ALA A 588 -0.18 -52.42 3.80
CA ALA A 588 0.32 -52.93 2.53
C ALA A 588 -0.85 -53.27 1.57
N LYS A 589 -1.85 -54.02 2.06
CA LYS A 589 -3.05 -54.35 1.28
C LYS A 589 -3.82 -53.11 0.85
N GLU A 590 -3.99 -52.15 1.76
CA GLU A 590 -4.63 -50.87 1.45
C GLU A 590 -3.89 -50.12 0.33
N THR A 591 -2.57 -50.04 0.42
CA THR A 591 -1.70 -49.41 -0.59
C THR A 591 -1.83 -50.09 -1.96
N LEU A 592 -1.79 -51.42 -1.99
CA LEU A 592 -1.86 -52.19 -3.22
C LEU A 592 -3.24 -52.02 -3.88
N ASN A 593 -4.33 -52.11 -3.10
CA ASN A 593 -5.70 -51.94 -3.60
C ASN A 593 -5.94 -50.52 -4.13
N ALA A 594 -5.50 -49.49 -3.41
CA ALA A 594 -5.64 -48.10 -3.84
C ALA A 594 -4.89 -47.86 -5.16
N SER A 595 -3.64 -48.32 -5.25
CA SER A 595 -2.80 -48.13 -6.43
C SER A 595 -3.32 -48.91 -7.65
N LEU A 596 -3.79 -50.14 -7.47
CA LEU A 596 -4.39 -50.93 -8.55
C LEU A 596 -5.69 -50.31 -9.09
N SER A 597 -6.50 -49.70 -8.22
CA SER A 597 -7.69 -48.95 -8.64
C SER A 597 -7.35 -47.77 -9.57
N LEU A 598 -6.19 -47.14 -9.36
CA LEU A 598 -5.67 -46.10 -10.24
C LEU A 598 -5.10 -46.68 -11.55
N LEU A 599 -4.32 -47.77 -11.46
CA LEU A 599 -3.62 -48.37 -12.59
C LEU A 599 -4.54 -49.12 -13.57
N LEU A 600 -5.57 -49.81 -13.07
CA LEU A 600 -6.44 -50.70 -13.86
C LEU A 600 -7.71 -50.03 -14.42
N ARG A 601 -7.73 -48.69 -14.50
CA ARG A 601 -8.87 -47.93 -15.03
C ARG A 601 -9.17 -48.28 -16.47
N LYS A 602 -10.42 -48.63 -16.75
CA LYS A 602 -10.92 -48.89 -18.12
C LYS A 602 -11.60 -47.64 -18.67
N GLY A 603 -11.20 -47.21 -19.87
CA GLY A 603 -11.82 -46.10 -20.61
C GLY A 603 -11.29 -44.69 -20.29
N ASN A 604 -10.81 -44.45 -19.05
CA ASN A 604 -10.24 -43.17 -18.63
C ASN A 604 -8.89 -43.36 -17.92
N PRO A 605 -7.78 -43.52 -18.66
CA PRO A 605 -6.46 -43.66 -18.05
C PRO A 605 -6.03 -42.37 -17.32
N TRP A 606 -5.26 -42.53 -16.24
CA TRP A 606 -4.83 -41.43 -15.36
C TRP A 606 -4.03 -40.34 -16.10
N LEU A 607 -4.48 -39.09 -16.07
CA LEU A 607 -3.90 -37.96 -16.82
C LEU A 607 -3.83 -38.18 -18.34
N ALA A 608 -4.68 -39.04 -18.91
CA ALA A 608 -4.84 -39.12 -20.36
C ALA A 608 -5.48 -37.83 -20.89
N ALA A 609 -5.04 -37.40 -22.07
CA ALA A 609 -5.65 -36.26 -22.74
C ALA A 609 -7.08 -36.59 -23.19
N THR A 610 -7.99 -35.63 -23.03
CA THR A 610 -9.31 -35.59 -23.65
C THR A 610 -9.15 -35.21 -25.13
N GLU A 611 -10.00 -35.73 -26.02
CA GLU A 611 -9.91 -35.55 -27.49
C GLU A 611 -10.10 -34.08 -27.96
N ASP A 612 -10.19 -33.12 -27.05
CA ASP A 612 -10.56 -31.75 -27.33
C ASP A 612 -9.34 -30.84 -27.32
N HIS A 613 -8.81 -30.61 -28.52
CA HIS A 613 -8.53 -29.30 -29.12
C HIS A 613 -7.56 -29.50 -30.29
N ILE A 614 -8.10 -29.90 -31.45
CA ILE A 614 -7.32 -29.96 -32.68
C ILE A 614 -6.90 -28.53 -33.04
N TYR A 615 -5.66 -28.17 -32.74
CA TYR A 615 -5.05 -26.93 -33.21
C TYR A 615 -4.96 -26.98 -34.75
N LYS A 616 -5.82 -26.20 -35.41
CA LYS A 616 -5.85 -26.06 -36.88
C LYS A 616 -5.09 -24.80 -37.27
N SER A 617 -3.77 -24.89 -37.44
CA SER A 617 -2.97 -23.85 -38.10
C SER A 617 -2.32 -24.40 -39.36
N GLU A 618 -2.22 -23.56 -40.39
CA GLU A 618 -1.58 -23.87 -41.67
C GLU A 618 -0.05 -23.67 -41.65
N GLU A 619 0.51 -23.10 -40.57
CA GLU A 619 1.94 -22.83 -40.39
C GLU A 619 2.66 -23.90 -39.52
N PRO A 620 3.99 -24.11 -39.70
CA PRO A 620 4.75 -25.04 -38.88
C PRO A 620 4.83 -24.58 -37.42
N LEU A 621 4.14 -25.31 -36.55
CA LEU A 621 4.06 -25.10 -35.10
C LEU A 621 5.30 -25.68 -34.40
N PHE A 622 5.89 -24.92 -33.47
CA PHE A 622 6.90 -25.44 -32.54
C PHE A 622 6.30 -25.67 -31.16
N LEU A 623 6.89 -26.60 -30.42
CA LEU A 623 6.60 -26.89 -29.03
C LEU A 623 7.79 -26.47 -28.19
N GLU A 624 7.52 -25.93 -27.02
CA GLU A 624 8.55 -25.44 -26.11
C GLU A 624 8.23 -25.86 -24.68
N LEU A 625 9.21 -26.45 -23.98
CA LEU A 625 9.12 -26.92 -22.61
C LEU A 625 10.22 -26.26 -21.78
N HIS A 626 9.83 -25.53 -20.75
CA HIS A 626 10.74 -24.85 -19.83
C HIS A 626 10.65 -25.51 -18.46
N ALA A 627 11.79 -25.89 -17.90
CA ALA A 627 11.88 -26.44 -16.56
C ALA A 627 12.99 -25.75 -15.78
N THR A 628 12.68 -25.34 -14.55
CA THR A 628 13.70 -24.94 -13.58
C THR A 628 13.93 -26.10 -12.62
N ALA A 629 15.16 -26.58 -12.51
CA ALA A 629 15.47 -27.78 -11.74
C ALA A 629 16.77 -27.66 -10.93
N MET A 630 16.92 -28.50 -9.91
CA MET A 630 18.20 -28.74 -9.22
C MET A 630 18.76 -30.09 -9.63
N LEU A 631 20.09 -30.18 -9.72
CA LEU A 631 20.78 -31.44 -9.96
C LEU A 631 21.06 -32.15 -8.65
N CYS A 632 20.64 -33.40 -8.52
CA CYS A 632 20.77 -34.18 -7.29
C CYS A 632 21.62 -35.43 -7.54
N LEU A 633 22.62 -35.66 -6.69
CA LEU A 633 23.40 -36.90 -6.69
C LEU A 633 22.51 -38.10 -6.28
N PRO A 634 22.93 -39.34 -6.61
CA PRO A 634 22.26 -40.55 -6.11
C PRO A 634 22.14 -40.62 -4.58
N THR A 635 23.03 -39.92 -3.86
CA THR A 635 23.02 -39.78 -2.40
C THR A 635 21.89 -38.89 -1.88
N GLY A 636 21.19 -38.17 -2.77
CA GLY A 636 20.19 -37.17 -2.42
C GLY A 636 20.79 -35.79 -2.08
N GLU A 637 22.08 -35.56 -2.31
CA GLU A 637 22.71 -34.25 -2.11
C GLU A 637 22.61 -33.37 -3.36
N CYS A 638 22.37 -32.06 -3.17
CA CYS A 638 22.28 -31.09 -4.27
C CYS A 638 23.67 -30.73 -4.81
N MET A 639 23.79 -30.63 -6.13
CA MET A 639 24.99 -30.25 -6.86
C MET A 639 24.91 -28.78 -7.27
N SER A 640 26.00 -28.02 -7.04
CA SER A 640 26.12 -26.67 -7.62
C SER A 640 26.45 -26.78 -9.11
N PRO A 641 25.62 -26.23 -10.01
CA PRO A 641 25.86 -26.27 -11.44
C PRO A 641 26.99 -25.30 -11.85
N ASP A 642 27.80 -25.72 -12.82
CA ASP A 642 28.75 -24.85 -13.52
C ASP A 642 28.53 -24.90 -15.05
N ALA A 643 29.26 -24.05 -15.79
CA ALA A 643 29.13 -23.97 -17.25
C ALA A 643 29.51 -25.29 -17.97
N THR A 644 30.45 -26.05 -17.41
CA THR A 644 30.87 -27.34 -17.97
C THR A 644 29.76 -28.38 -17.77
N MET A 645 29.15 -28.41 -16.59
CA MET A 645 28.00 -29.25 -16.28
C MET A 645 26.81 -28.93 -17.17
N CYS A 646 26.48 -27.65 -17.37
CA CYS A 646 25.39 -27.24 -18.26
C CYS A 646 25.63 -27.71 -19.71
N THR A 647 26.87 -27.58 -20.20
CA THR A 647 27.26 -28.05 -21.54
C THR A 647 27.16 -29.58 -21.66
N THR A 648 27.62 -30.30 -20.62
CA THR A 648 27.57 -31.77 -20.59
C THR A 648 26.13 -32.26 -20.51
N LEU A 649 25.30 -31.64 -19.67
CA LEU A 649 23.87 -31.95 -19.56
C LEU A 649 23.13 -31.68 -20.87
N THR A 650 23.42 -30.56 -21.53
CA THR A 650 22.88 -30.25 -22.86
C THR A 650 23.20 -31.36 -23.85
N SER A 651 24.47 -31.78 -23.94
CA SER A 651 24.87 -32.89 -24.83
C SER A 651 24.21 -34.21 -24.44
N ALA A 652 23.99 -34.45 -23.16
CA ALA A 652 23.40 -35.69 -22.68
C ALA A 652 21.89 -35.77 -22.99
N LEU A 653 21.16 -34.66 -22.85
CA LEU A 653 19.76 -34.53 -23.25
C LEU A 653 19.57 -34.70 -24.77
N TYR A 654 20.48 -34.16 -25.60
CA TYR A 654 20.46 -34.46 -27.04
C TYR A 654 20.62 -35.96 -27.33
N SER A 655 21.44 -36.66 -26.54
CA SER A 655 21.68 -38.09 -26.73
C SER A 655 20.55 -39.00 -26.26
N SER A 656 19.50 -38.45 -25.63
CA SER A 656 18.29 -39.19 -25.25
C SER A 656 17.41 -39.55 -26.45
N VAL A 657 17.66 -38.97 -27.62
CA VAL A 657 16.97 -39.27 -28.88
C VAL A 657 17.99 -39.54 -30.00
N SER A 658 17.56 -40.17 -31.10
CA SER A 658 18.45 -40.43 -32.24
C SER A 658 18.79 -39.15 -33.01
N GLU A 659 19.96 -39.13 -33.66
CA GLU A 659 20.40 -37.99 -34.49
C GLU A 659 19.41 -37.65 -35.60
N GLU A 660 18.73 -38.65 -36.15
CA GLU A 660 17.69 -38.50 -37.16
C GLU A 660 16.47 -37.76 -36.60
N VAL A 661 16.06 -38.06 -35.35
CA VAL A 661 14.99 -37.35 -34.66
C VAL A 661 15.40 -35.91 -34.37
N VAL A 662 16.64 -35.66 -33.92
CA VAL A 662 17.14 -34.30 -33.66
C VAL A 662 17.04 -33.43 -34.92
N LEU A 663 17.49 -33.96 -36.07
CA LEU A 663 17.46 -33.24 -37.35
C LEU A 663 16.04 -33.04 -37.88
N ASN A 664 15.23 -34.10 -37.94
CA ASN A 664 13.89 -34.05 -38.50
C ASN A 664 12.94 -33.19 -37.66
N ARG A 665 13.08 -33.25 -36.34
CA ARG A 665 12.25 -32.50 -35.39
C ARG A 665 12.85 -31.13 -35.06
N GLN A 666 14.02 -30.79 -35.61
CA GLN A 666 14.75 -29.56 -35.29
C GLN A 666 14.84 -29.34 -33.76
N LEU A 667 15.18 -30.40 -33.03
CA LEU A 667 15.23 -30.36 -31.56
C LEU A 667 16.34 -29.39 -31.15
N MET A 668 15.99 -28.48 -30.25
CA MET A 668 16.90 -27.58 -29.56
C MET A 668 16.85 -27.87 -28.06
N VAL A 669 18.01 -27.99 -27.44
CA VAL A 669 18.21 -28.11 -26.00
C VAL A 669 19.11 -26.97 -25.56
N ASN A 670 18.68 -26.22 -24.56
CA ASN A 670 19.47 -25.20 -23.90
C ASN A 670 19.42 -25.42 -22.38
N VAL A 671 20.58 -25.44 -21.75
CA VAL A 671 20.73 -25.52 -20.29
C VAL A 671 21.60 -24.36 -19.83
N SER A 672 21.10 -23.59 -18.87
CA SER A 672 21.84 -22.47 -18.27
C SER A 672 21.66 -22.42 -16.77
N ILE A 673 22.61 -21.85 -16.04
CA ILE A 673 22.46 -21.56 -14.61
C ILE A 673 21.39 -20.48 -14.44
N SER A 674 20.48 -20.67 -13.49
CA SER A 674 19.43 -19.68 -13.21
C SER A 674 20.05 -18.39 -12.69
N THR A 675 19.56 -17.24 -13.17
CA THR A 675 20.03 -15.92 -12.69
C THR A 675 19.48 -15.57 -11.31
N ARG A 676 18.48 -16.32 -10.82
CA ARG A 676 17.81 -16.09 -9.54
C ARG A 676 18.42 -16.92 -8.43
N ASP A 677 18.86 -18.14 -8.73
CA ASP A 677 19.48 -19.04 -7.76
C ASP A 677 20.63 -19.82 -8.42
N ASN A 678 21.82 -19.68 -7.87
CA ASN A 678 23.03 -20.32 -8.38
C ASN A 678 23.04 -21.84 -8.21
N TYR A 679 22.08 -22.44 -7.49
CA TYR A 679 21.89 -23.89 -7.40
C TYR A 679 20.88 -24.45 -8.39
N CYS A 680 20.13 -23.58 -9.08
CA CYS A 680 19.13 -23.99 -10.06
C CYS A 680 19.67 -23.89 -11.48
N ILE A 681 19.21 -24.79 -12.35
CA ILE A 681 19.38 -24.73 -13.80
C ILE A 681 18.04 -24.45 -14.47
N GLU A 682 18.08 -23.72 -15.57
CA GLU A 682 16.98 -23.53 -16.51
C GLU A 682 17.23 -24.45 -17.71
N VAL A 683 16.26 -25.31 -18.01
CA VAL A 683 16.26 -26.23 -19.15
C VAL A 683 15.16 -25.80 -20.11
N VAL A 684 15.53 -25.43 -21.32
CA VAL A 684 14.61 -25.06 -22.40
C VAL A 684 14.75 -26.06 -23.53
N LEU A 685 13.68 -26.79 -23.82
CA LEU A 685 13.59 -27.73 -24.94
C LEU A 685 12.61 -27.18 -25.97
N ARG A 686 13.00 -27.19 -27.25
CA ARG A 686 12.12 -26.76 -28.36
C ARG A 686 12.18 -27.72 -29.52
N CYS A 687 11.05 -28.06 -30.13
CA CYS A 687 11.03 -28.90 -31.34
C CYS A 687 9.86 -28.57 -32.27
N LEU A 688 9.95 -28.98 -33.53
CA LEU A 688 8.86 -28.94 -34.50
C LEU A 688 7.76 -29.93 -34.07
N ALA A 689 6.51 -29.49 -34.02
CA ALA A 689 5.36 -30.32 -33.68
C ALA A 689 4.99 -31.26 -34.84
N VAL A 690 4.68 -32.52 -34.53
CA VAL A 690 4.12 -33.50 -35.48
C VAL A 690 2.93 -34.22 -34.86
N ALA A 691 2.21 -35.01 -35.67
CA ALA A 691 1.12 -35.83 -35.18
C ALA A 691 1.63 -36.79 -34.08
N GLY A 692 1.00 -36.80 -32.91
CA GLY A 692 1.52 -37.50 -31.73
C GLY A 692 1.95 -36.59 -30.57
N ASP A 693 2.29 -35.33 -30.87
CA ASP A 693 2.69 -34.34 -29.85
C ASP A 693 1.52 -33.43 -29.49
N GLY A 694 0.34 -33.96 -29.16
CA GLY A 694 -0.86 -33.14 -28.94
C GLY A 694 -1.55 -32.67 -30.23
N ILE A 695 -1.14 -33.24 -31.36
CA ILE A 695 -1.76 -33.01 -32.67
C ILE A 695 -2.25 -34.38 -33.17
N GLY A 696 -3.57 -34.54 -33.29
CA GLY A 696 -4.19 -35.79 -33.76
C GLY A 696 -4.46 -36.84 -32.65
N PRO A 697 -4.97 -38.03 -33.01
CA PRO A 697 -5.66 -38.95 -32.09
C PRO A 697 -4.76 -39.75 -31.12
N GLN A 698 -3.50 -39.38 -30.94
CA GLN A 698 -2.60 -39.98 -29.95
C GLN A 698 -1.74 -38.88 -29.33
N GLU A 699 -1.83 -38.72 -28.01
CA GLU A 699 -1.12 -37.65 -27.29
C GLU A 699 -0.16 -38.24 -26.26
N ASP A 700 1.04 -38.60 -26.71
CA ASP A 700 2.07 -39.18 -25.83
C ASP A 700 3.01 -38.11 -25.26
N GLY A 701 2.65 -36.83 -25.37
CA GLY A 701 3.46 -35.65 -25.01
C GLY A 701 4.77 -35.50 -25.78
N GLY A 702 4.96 -36.33 -26.80
CA GLY A 702 6.02 -36.20 -27.77
C GLY A 702 7.44 -36.41 -27.25
N ILE A 703 8.39 -35.91 -28.04
CA ILE A 703 9.82 -36.04 -27.75
C ILE A 703 10.27 -35.17 -26.56
N LEU A 704 9.61 -34.04 -26.29
CA LEU A 704 10.01 -33.12 -25.22
C LEU A 704 9.80 -33.75 -23.84
N SER A 705 8.66 -34.40 -23.61
CA SER A 705 8.41 -35.13 -22.36
C SER A 705 9.35 -36.31 -22.20
N THR A 706 9.71 -37.00 -23.30
CA THR A 706 10.66 -38.12 -23.30
C THR A 706 12.07 -37.68 -22.89
N VAL A 707 12.58 -36.60 -23.51
CA VAL A 707 13.92 -36.07 -23.22
C VAL A 707 14.01 -35.57 -21.78
N LEU A 708 13.01 -34.83 -21.30
CA LEU A 708 13.03 -34.32 -19.93
C LEU A 708 12.86 -35.46 -18.90
N ALA A 709 12.04 -36.48 -19.20
CA ALA A 709 11.91 -37.67 -18.35
C ALA A 709 13.23 -38.41 -18.17
N ALA A 710 14.06 -38.51 -19.22
CA ALA A 710 15.37 -39.17 -19.13
C ALA A 710 16.30 -38.45 -18.13
N GLY A 711 16.32 -37.12 -18.14
CA GLY A 711 17.07 -36.34 -17.15
C GLY A 711 16.47 -36.42 -15.76
N PHE A 712 15.14 -36.41 -15.64
CA PHE A 712 14.45 -36.55 -14.36
C PHE A 712 14.80 -37.87 -13.68
N LYS A 713 14.77 -38.97 -14.43
CA LYS A 713 15.09 -40.32 -13.94
C LYS A 713 16.59 -40.58 -13.75
N GLY A 714 17.45 -39.64 -14.16
CA GLY A 714 18.89 -39.75 -14.04
C GLY A 714 19.56 -40.75 -14.99
N GLU A 715 18.90 -41.03 -16.13
CA GLU A 715 19.33 -42.02 -17.12
C GLU A 715 19.90 -41.36 -18.39
N LEU A 716 20.88 -40.50 -18.19
CA LEU A 716 21.55 -39.79 -19.28
C LEU A 716 22.87 -40.47 -19.65
N LEU A 717 22.92 -41.13 -20.81
CA LEU A 717 24.05 -41.95 -21.30
C LEU A 717 25.42 -41.26 -21.29
N ARG A 718 25.45 -39.93 -21.39
CA ARG A 718 26.67 -39.10 -21.43
C ARG A 718 26.81 -38.15 -20.25
N PHE A 719 26.12 -38.45 -19.15
CA PHE A 719 26.18 -37.68 -17.92
C PHE A 719 26.61 -38.55 -16.74
N GLN A 720 26.74 -37.95 -15.57
CA GLN A 720 27.05 -38.70 -14.35
C GLN A 720 25.88 -39.62 -14.01
N ALA A 721 26.16 -40.93 -13.88
CA ALA A 721 25.15 -41.94 -13.64
C ALA A 721 24.37 -41.68 -12.33
N GLY A 722 23.04 -41.77 -12.42
CA GLY A 722 22.12 -41.59 -11.29
C GLY A 722 21.96 -40.15 -10.80
N VAL A 723 22.53 -39.16 -11.50
CA VAL A 723 22.22 -37.75 -11.19
C VAL A 723 20.87 -37.38 -11.78
N THR A 724 19.92 -37.00 -10.92
CA THR A 724 18.54 -36.68 -11.29
C THR A 724 18.30 -35.16 -11.35
N MET A 725 17.24 -34.76 -12.04
CA MET A 725 16.74 -33.38 -12.03
C MET A 725 15.52 -33.27 -11.12
N GLU A 726 15.63 -32.61 -9.97
CA GLU A 726 14.46 -32.24 -9.17
C GLU A 726 13.80 -30.99 -9.77
N ILE A 727 12.65 -31.15 -10.40
CA ILE A 727 11.95 -30.09 -11.12
C ILE A 727 11.19 -29.22 -10.14
N SER A 728 11.58 -27.95 -10.04
CA SER A 728 10.96 -26.96 -9.16
C SER A 728 9.88 -26.12 -9.83
N ARG A 729 9.99 -25.88 -11.13
CA ARG A 729 9.00 -25.18 -11.95
C ARG A 729 8.96 -25.81 -13.33
N LEU A 730 7.77 -25.93 -13.90
CA LEU A 730 7.55 -26.55 -15.20
C LEU A 730 6.43 -25.88 -15.98
N ASP A 731 6.70 -25.50 -17.22
CA ASP A 731 5.73 -24.88 -18.11
C ASP A 731 5.98 -25.33 -19.56
N ALA A 732 4.90 -25.43 -20.35
CA ALA A 732 4.98 -25.83 -21.76
C ALA A 732 4.06 -24.97 -22.64
N TRP A 733 4.52 -24.62 -23.84
CA TRP A 733 3.80 -23.77 -24.77
C TRP A 733 3.95 -24.21 -26.22
N TYR A 734 2.99 -23.79 -27.03
CA TYR A 734 3.17 -23.64 -28.47
C TYR A 734 4.01 -22.39 -28.74
N SER A 735 4.97 -22.48 -29.65
CA SER A 735 5.75 -21.34 -30.12
C SER A 735 5.76 -21.22 -31.64
N SER A 736 5.79 -19.99 -32.11
CA SER A 736 5.91 -19.69 -33.54
C SER A 736 7.35 -19.97 -34.02
N ARG A 737 7.62 -19.80 -35.32
CA ARG A 737 8.98 -19.94 -35.87
C ARG A 737 9.96 -18.91 -35.28
N ASP A 738 9.51 -17.71 -34.93
CA ASP A 738 10.38 -16.63 -34.40
C ASP A 738 10.68 -16.77 -32.89
N GLY A 739 10.02 -17.71 -32.21
CA GLY A 739 10.18 -17.97 -30.77
C GLY A 739 9.18 -17.25 -29.88
N SER A 740 8.16 -16.57 -30.44
CA SER A 740 7.04 -16.06 -29.65
C SER A 740 6.18 -17.19 -29.10
N LEU A 741 5.94 -17.21 -27.78
CA LEU A 741 5.04 -18.15 -27.13
C LEU A 741 3.57 -17.77 -27.43
N GLU A 742 2.76 -18.74 -27.84
CA GLU A 742 1.35 -18.52 -28.21
C GLU A 742 0.39 -18.96 -27.10
N GLY A 743 0.26 -20.27 -26.87
CA GLY A 743 -0.70 -20.86 -25.93
C GLY A 743 -0.11 -22.03 -25.15
N PRO A 744 -0.71 -22.43 -24.02
CA PRO A 744 -0.16 -23.49 -23.17
C PRO A 744 -0.31 -24.88 -23.82
N ALA A 745 0.76 -25.67 -23.80
CA ALA A 745 0.82 -27.04 -24.30
C ALA A 745 0.81 -28.05 -23.11
N THR A 746 -0.26 -28.01 -22.31
CA THR A 746 -0.33 -28.70 -21.01
C THR A 746 -0.20 -30.22 -21.09
N TYR A 747 -0.59 -30.83 -22.21
CA TYR A 747 -0.48 -32.28 -22.47
C TYR A 747 0.98 -32.77 -22.45
N ILE A 748 1.96 -31.93 -22.82
CA ILE A 748 3.39 -32.28 -22.75
C ILE A 748 3.77 -32.55 -21.30
N VAL A 749 3.31 -31.69 -20.39
CA VAL A 749 3.56 -31.82 -18.96
C VAL A 749 2.77 -32.99 -18.37
N ARG A 750 1.51 -33.18 -18.74
CA ARG A 750 0.71 -34.35 -18.32
C ARG A 750 1.41 -35.66 -18.70
N SER A 751 1.92 -35.76 -19.92
CA SER A 751 2.70 -36.92 -20.39
C SER A 751 4.01 -37.09 -19.63
N LEU A 752 4.74 -36.01 -19.34
CA LEU A 752 5.94 -36.09 -18.49
C LEU A 752 5.58 -36.68 -17.12
N CYS A 753 4.52 -36.18 -16.49
CA CYS A 753 4.01 -36.72 -15.23
C CYS A 753 3.66 -38.21 -15.40
N ARG A 754 2.96 -38.63 -16.45
CA ARG A 754 2.70 -40.06 -16.71
C ARG A 754 3.97 -40.90 -16.81
N ARG A 755 4.97 -40.44 -17.55
CA ARG A 755 6.27 -41.12 -17.74
C ARG A 755 7.06 -41.24 -16.44
N CYS A 756 6.88 -40.33 -15.49
CA CYS A 756 7.59 -40.35 -14.21
C CYS A 756 6.77 -41.04 -13.10
N CYS A 757 5.50 -40.69 -12.94
CA CYS A 757 4.62 -41.14 -11.86
C CYS A 757 4.19 -42.60 -12.02
N LEU A 758 3.72 -43.02 -13.20
CA LEU A 758 3.12 -44.35 -13.36
C LEU A 758 4.12 -45.50 -13.14
N PRO A 759 5.35 -45.46 -13.71
CA PRO A 759 6.36 -46.47 -13.40
C PRO A 759 6.70 -46.52 -11.90
N GLU A 760 6.76 -45.35 -11.25
CA GLU A 760 7.08 -45.27 -9.83
C GLU A 760 5.95 -45.84 -8.95
N VAL A 761 4.67 -45.60 -9.28
CA VAL A 761 3.54 -46.25 -8.61
C VAL A 761 3.62 -47.78 -8.75
N ILE A 762 3.94 -48.30 -9.94
CA ILE A 762 4.10 -49.74 -10.15
C ILE A 762 5.27 -50.31 -9.36
N LEU A 763 6.43 -49.63 -9.34
CA LEU A 763 7.58 -50.06 -8.56
C LEU A 763 7.28 -50.10 -7.05
N ARG A 764 6.51 -49.13 -6.57
CA ARG A 764 6.00 -49.13 -5.19
C ARG A 764 5.05 -50.29 -4.93
N CYS A 765 4.14 -50.60 -5.86
CA CYS A 765 3.30 -51.79 -5.76
C CYS A 765 4.13 -53.07 -5.71
N MET A 766 5.15 -53.21 -6.57
CA MET A 766 6.05 -54.36 -6.57
C MET A 766 6.79 -54.50 -5.24
N GLN A 767 7.30 -53.40 -4.69
CA GLN A 767 7.93 -53.39 -3.37
C GLN A 767 6.98 -53.85 -2.26
N VAL A 768 5.73 -53.36 -2.27
CA VAL A 768 4.68 -53.77 -1.32
C VAL A 768 4.32 -55.25 -1.51
N SER A 769 4.24 -55.74 -2.74
CA SER A 769 3.97 -57.15 -3.03
C SER A 769 5.07 -58.08 -2.51
N VAL A 770 6.34 -57.68 -2.62
CA VAL A 770 7.48 -58.43 -2.06
C VAL A 770 7.34 -58.54 -0.53
N SER A 771 7.06 -57.43 0.16
CA SER A 771 6.86 -57.41 1.62
C SER A 771 5.66 -58.26 2.08
N LEU A 772 4.56 -58.25 1.32
CA LEU A 772 3.39 -59.10 1.58
C LEU A 772 3.71 -60.60 1.43
N MET A 773 4.47 -60.96 0.39
CA MET A 773 4.92 -62.34 0.17
C MET A 773 5.88 -62.80 1.28
N GLU A 774 6.86 -61.98 1.67
CA GLU A 774 7.77 -62.25 2.79
C GLU A 774 7.02 -62.45 4.11
N SER A 775 5.93 -61.71 4.31
CA SER A 775 5.06 -61.83 5.48
C SER A 775 4.13 -63.05 5.47
N GLY A 776 4.17 -63.88 4.41
CA GLY A 776 3.32 -65.05 4.25
C GLY A 776 1.86 -64.75 3.86
N ASP A 777 1.57 -63.54 3.38
CA ASP A 777 0.23 -63.10 2.93
C ASP A 777 0.29 -62.69 1.45
N PRO A 778 0.39 -63.68 0.53
CA PRO A 778 0.64 -63.40 -0.88
C PRO A 778 -0.52 -62.61 -1.52
N PRO A 779 -0.25 -61.49 -2.23
CA PRO A 779 -1.28 -60.73 -2.90
C PRO A 779 -1.82 -61.46 -4.14
N GLU A 780 -3.15 -61.48 -4.30
CA GLU A 780 -3.83 -62.13 -5.45
C GLU A 780 -3.56 -61.40 -6.78
N SER A 781 -3.26 -60.10 -6.72
CA SER A 781 -3.16 -59.20 -7.88
C SER A 781 -1.72 -58.95 -8.35
N HIS A 782 -0.74 -59.72 -7.86
CA HIS A 782 0.66 -59.57 -8.28
C HIS A 782 0.84 -59.81 -9.79
N ASP A 783 0.22 -60.87 -10.30
CA ASP A 783 0.30 -61.23 -11.72
C ASP A 783 -0.33 -60.15 -12.61
N ASP A 784 -1.33 -59.41 -12.12
CA ASP A 784 -1.94 -58.28 -12.82
C ASP A 784 -0.94 -57.14 -13.07
N LEU A 785 0.01 -56.90 -12.15
CA LEU A 785 1.07 -55.89 -12.31
C LEU A 785 2.04 -56.29 -13.43
N ILE A 786 2.38 -57.59 -13.49
CA ILE A 786 3.25 -58.13 -14.55
C ILE A 786 2.55 -58.05 -15.90
N GLU A 787 1.28 -58.45 -15.97
CA GLU A 787 0.48 -58.35 -17.19
C GLU A 787 0.33 -56.89 -17.62
N LEU A 788 0.10 -55.96 -16.69
CA LEU A 788 -0.03 -54.54 -16.97
C LEU A 788 1.22 -53.97 -17.65
N VAL A 789 2.43 -54.32 -17.17
CA VAL A 789 3.69 -53.84 -17.77
C VAL A 789 4.02 -54.59 -19.06
N ALA A 790 3.76 -55.89 -19.13
CA ALA A 790 4.14 -56.73 -20.26
C ALA A 790 3.17 -56.61 -21.45
N CYS A 791 1.91 -56.22 -21.22
CA CYS A 791 0.89 -56.11 -22.25
C CYS A 791 1.23 -54.99 -23.25
N PRO A 792 1.42 -55.29 -24.55
CA PRO A 792 1.71 -54.26 -25.56
C PRO A 792 0.59 -53.22 -25.67
N ASP A 793 -0.66 -53.64 -25.46
CA ASP A 793 -1.85 -52.80 -25.60
C ASP A 793 -2.01 -51.79 -24.44
N SER A 794 -1.33 -52.02 -23.31
CA SER A 794 -1.39 -51.13 -22.14
C SER A 794 -0.50 -49.89 -22.29
N GLY A 795 0.55 -49.98 -23.12
CA GLY A 795 1.54 -48.92 -23.34
C GLY A 795 2.47 -48.61 -22.15
N PHE A 796 2.33 -49.30 -21.01
CA PHE A 796 3.12 -49.00 -19.80
C PHE A 796 4.60 -49.28 -19.97
N LEU A 797 4.99 -50.32 -20.72
CA LEU A 797 6.39 -50.65 -20.97
C LEU A 797 7.20 -49.47 -21.52
N HIS A 798 6.59 -48.63 -22.36
CA HIS A 798 7.24 -47.46 -22.96
C HIS A 798 7.42 -46.28 -22.00
N LEU A 799 6.77 -46.33 -20.83
CA LEU A 799 6.94 -45.33 -19.77
C LEU A 799 8.15 -45.66 -18.89
N PHE A 800 8.53 -46.94 -18.78
CA PHE A 800 9.68 -47.36 -17.99
C PHE A 800 10.98 -46.94 -18.66
N SER A 801 11.92 -46.53 -17.82
CA SER A 801 13.31 -46.36 -18.21
C SER A 801 14.08 -47.68 -17.98
N GLN A 802 15.31 -47.78 -18.47
CA GLN A 802 16.03 -49.06 -18.45
C GLN A 802 16.35 -49.49 -17.01
N GLN A 803 16.73 -48.54 -16.15
CA GLN A 803 17.02 -48.83 -14.74
C GLN A 803 15.75 -49.17 -13.97
N GLN A 804 14.64 -48.47 -14.24
CA GLN A 804 13.34 -48.79 -13.63
C GLN A 804 12.87 -50.19 -14.04
N LEU A 805 13.05 -50.59 -15.30
CA LEU A 805 12.70 -51.94 -15.74
C LEU A 805 13.61 -52.99 -15.10
N GLN A 806 14.90 -52.69 -14.93
CA GLN A 806 15.81 -53.57 -14.20
C GLN A 806 15.38 -53.72 -12.74
N GLU A 807 15.00 -52.62 -12.07
CA GLU A 807 14.50 -52.63 -10.71
C GLU A 807 13.18 -53.43 -10.59
N PHE A 808 12.25 -53.23 -11.52
CA PHE A 808 11.02 -54.00 -11.62
C PHE A 808 11.28 -55.52 -11.68
N LEU A 809 12.24 -55.94 -12.52
CA LEU A 809 12.64 -57.35 -12.63
C LEU A 809 13.35 -57.87 -11.38
N LEU A 810 14.07 -57.02 -10.65
CA LEU A 810 14.68 -57.39 -9.37
C LEU A 810 13.61 -57.64 -8.30
N PHE A 811 12.59 -56.79 -8.19
CA PHE A 811 11.46 -57.04 -7.29
C PHE A 811 10.71 -58.33 -7.66
N GLU A 812 10.49 -58.59 -8.95
CA GLU A 812 9.86 -59.84 -9.39
C GLU A 812 10.69 -61.08 -9.00
N ARG A 813 12.01 -60.96 -9.12
CA ARG A 813 12.93 -62.01 -8.67
C ARG A 813 12.85 -62.23 -7.16
N GLU A 814 12.85 -61.16 -6.36
CA GLU A 814 12.73 -61.25 -4.90
C GLU A 814 11.39 -61.86 -4.47
N TYR A 815 10.29 -61.42 -5.07
CA TYR A 815 8.96 -61.99 -4.85
C TYR A 815 8.93 -63.49 -5.15
N SER A 816 9.51 -63.90 -6.29
CA SER A 816 9.60 -65.30 -6.69
C SER A 816 10.44 -66.15 -5.71
N ILE A 817 11.51 -65.60 -5.15
CA ILE A 817 12.34 -66.27 -4.14
C ILE A 817 11.52 -66.51 -2.87
N PHE A 818 10.87 -65.48 -2.31
CA PHE A 818 10.03 -65.65 -1.12
C PHE A 818 8.87 -66.60 -1.35
N LYS A 819 8.26 -66.59 -2.55
CA LYS A 819 7.22 -67.54 -2.92
C LYS A 819 7.72 -68.99 -2.90
N MET A 820 8.95 -69.24 -3.34
CA MET A 820 9.57 -70.57 -3.29
C MET A 820 9.88 -70.98 -1.85
N GLU A 821 10.42 -70.07 -1.03
CA GLU A 821 10.71 -70.32 0.39
C GLU A 821 9.43 -70.67 1.16
N LEU A 822 8.35 -69.91 0.96
CA LEU A 822 7.04 -70.20 1.57
C LEU A 822 6.47 -71.56 1.12
N GLN A 823 6.68 -71.94 -0.14
CA GLN A 823 6.27 -73.26 -0.65
C GLN A 823 7.08 -74.39 -0.04
N GLU A 824 8.39 -74.19 0.17
CA GLU A 824 9.26 -75.15 0.86
C GLU A 824 8.84 -75.34 2.31
N GLU A 825 8.56 -74.25 3.04
CA GLU A 825 8.06 -74.30 4.42
C GLU A 825 6.69 -74.99 4.54
N LEU A 826 5.81 -74.80 3.56
CA LEU A 826 4.50 -75.47 3.51
C LEU A 826 4.60 -76.96 3.13
N CYS A 827 5.69 -77.38 2.48
CA CYS A 827 5.95 -78.75 2.05
C CYS A 827 6.80 -79.55 3.06
N SER A 828 7.54 -78.88 3.95
CA SER A 828 8.24 -79.46 5.11
C SER A 828 7.32 -79.66 6.31
#